data_AF-A0A0J6CCU3-F1
#
_entry.id   AF-A0A0J6CCU3-F1
#
_cell.length_a   1.000
_cell.length_b   1.000
_cell.length_c   1.000
_cell.angle_alpha   90.00
_cell.angle_beta   90.00
_cell.angle_gamma   90.00
#
_symmetry.space_group_name_H-M   'P 1'
#
loop_
_entity.id
_entity.type
_entity.pdbx_description
1 polymer ?
#
loop_
_entity_poly.entity_id
_entity_poly.type
_entity_poly.pdbx_seq_one_letter_code
_entity_poly.pdbx_strand_id
1 'polypeptide(L)'
;MKKLIIGLLTIIGIVFTACNDDFLEKYPQTDLTEENSFLSYDNYRYFMYPCYEMFNNTNIQTAVNGYGANSIYRGDFWAGYLGQKGGYNSYAFQGVSPSASGNGWDFQFIRRINIMLSHLEDGVLSTEEVSHWKSVGLFFHSYWYMELISRFGDVPWVDEIITDSSEERFMARTPRDEVASNILERLIWAEENIGSSDKDGDNPVTRDCIRVLLSRFGLREGTWRKYHGLGDAEKYLQACIKYSELLMADYPTLYQGVAKNDKGEPVPGAGYGELWTTRDLAGVPGVIFFKRIVGEVNPHRFSDYEHIAAHNYEMPQHTVDMYLCQDGKTISNSAQYQFGPENRNIHAVFRNRDPRLWHVVMPPFRVLSKTEATAHPELGGYQEEGIPADKNWFFTNNPEDREFIDIFGANHGQSVSTATLPFGGDLNRGMKRLPTQNWGDAPMNEAPHLSNATRTNGAFQTCNSGYYFWKCYNNWDRNQSANLNSTDLPIFKIEEILLNYAECKYELGEFDQQIADRTINKLRERVGVAVMRVADINDSFDPKRGTDDSGKSIEPVLWEIRRERMVELMGEGFGFYDVRRWKCAKWYVNRQQKGMWIDETCTDLSGNADYIVKYQTVGENETAPRTGAGFIYRYPDPVSSGYGWLDKYYLYCVPTDEIALNPALIQNPGWNESE
;
A
#
# COMPACT_ATOMS: atom_id res chain seq x y z
N MET A 1 71.83 -42.63 25.34
CA MET A 1 71.49 -41.18 25.33
C MET A 1 71.85 -40.43 24.05
N LYS A 2 72.77 -40.90 23.18
CA LYS A 2 73.04 -40.23 21.87
C LYS A 2 72.08 -40.61 20.72
N LYS A 3 71.27 -41.68 20.86
CA LYS A 3 70.27 -42.08 19.84
C LYS A 3 68.87 -41.47 20.04
N LEU A 4 68.62 -40.81 21.17
CA LEU A 4 67.34 -40.11 21.45
C LEU A 4 67.37 -38.64 21.01
N ILE A 5 68.56 -38.05 20.78
CA ILE A 5 68.69 -36.65 20.38
C ILE A 5 68.57 -36.48 18.86
N ILE A 6 68.95 -37.49 18.08
CA ILE A 6 68.83 -37.44 16.60
C ILE A 6 67.39 -37.69 16.16
N GLY A 7 66.62 -38.52 16.88
CA GLY A 7 65.19 -38.73 16.60
C GLY A 7 64.31 -37.51 16.91
N LEU A 8 64.72 -36.66 17.86
CA LEU A 8 63.98 -35.44 18.19
C LEU A 8 64.24 -34.29 17.20
N LEU A 9 65.41 -34.26 16.55
CA LEU A 9 65.76 -33.23 15.56
C LEU A 9 65.15 -33.48 14.18
N THR A 10 64.81 -34.72 13.83
CA THR A 10 64.10 -35.01 12.57
C THR A 10 62.58 -34.77 12.66
N ILE A 11 62.00 -34.75 13.88
CA ILE A 11 60.57 -34.46 14.09
C ILE A 11 60.29 -32.95 14.16
N ILE A 12 61.27 -32.13 14.53
CA ILE A 12 61.12 -30.66 14.54
C ILE A 12 61.25 -30.06 13.13
N GLY A 13 61.87 -30.76 12.18
CA GLY A 13 61.99 -30.32 10.79
C GLY A 13 60.74 -30.53 9.90
N ILE A 14 59.71 -31.24 10.39
CA ILE A 14 58.46 -31.51 9.66
C ILE A 14 57.32 -30.59 10.11
N VAL A 15 57.49 -29.81 11.19
CA VAL A 15 56.44 -28.92 11.72
C VAL A 15 56.44 -27.54 11.07
N PHE A 16 57.44 -27.18 10.25
CA PHE A 16 57.54 -25.85 9.62
C PHE A 16 57.18 -25.79 8.13
N THR A 17 56.59 -26.84 7.54
CA THR A 17 56.10 -26.82 6.14
C THR A 17 54.61 -27.14 6.00
N ALA A 18 53.84 -27.08 7.10
CA ALA A 18 52.41 -27.39 7.11
C ALA A 18 51.49 -26.18 7.39
N CYS A 19 52.02 -24.95 7.47
CA CYS A 19 51.18 -23.77 7.27
C CYS A 19 51.10 -23.49 5.77
N ASN A 20 50.22 -24.24 5.11
CA ASN A 20 49.65 -23.76 3.85
C ASN A 20 48.45 -22.89 4.27
N ASP A 21 48.62 -21.57 4.28
CA ASP A 21 47.57 -20.62 4.69
C ASP A 21 46.30 -20.78 3.83
N ASP A 22 46.43 -21.34 2.61
CA ASP A 22 45.33 -21.73 1.70
C ASP A 22 44.34 -22.78 2.27
N PHE A 23 44.71 -23.52 3.33
CA PHE A 23 43.80 -24.51 3.92
C PHE A 23 42.95 -23.93 5.07
N LEU A 24 43.41 -22.86 5.71
CA LEU A 24 42.73 -22.22 6.85
C LEU A 24 41.83 -21.05 6.43
N GLU A 25 42.04 -20.48 5.24
CA GLU A 25 41.11 -19.53 4.63
C GLU A 25 40.19 -20.22 3.61
N LYS A 26 39.29 -21.08 4.09
CA LYS A 26 38.12 -21.46 3.30
C LYS A 26 36.98 -20.50 3.62
N TYR A 27 36.92 -19.38 2.90
CA TYR A 27 35.67 -18.65 2.75
C TYR A 27 34.64 -19.58 2.08
N PRO A 28 33.38 -19.59 2.52
CA PRO A 28 32.33 -20.29 1.80
C PRO A 28 32.34 -19.83 0.33
N GLN A 29 32.59 -20.75 -0.61
CA GLN A 29 32.70 -20.46 -2.05
C GLN A 29 31.40 -19.88 -2.66
N THR A 30 30.32 -19.80 -1.88
CA THR A 30 29.01 -19.28 -2.28
C THR A 30 28.70 -17.90 -1.70
N ASP A 31 29.52 -17.36 -0.79
CA ASP A 31 29.30 -16.05 -0.18
C ASP A 31 30.23 -15.01 -0.82
N LEU A 32 29.64 -13.86 -1.18
CA LEU A 32 30.37 -12.69 -1.68
C LEU A 32 31.14 -12.05 -0.51
N THR A 33 32.48 -12.15 -0.53
CA THR A 33 33.40 -11.40 0.35
C THR A 33 33.87 -10.14 -0.38
N GLU A 34 34.29 -9.09 0.33
CA GLU A 34 34.77 -7.85 -0.32
C GLU A 34 35.88 -8.14 -1.36
N GLU A 35 36.78 -9.07 -1.05
CA GLU A 35 37.89 -9.54 -1.91
C GLU A 35 37.43 -10.17 -3.24
N ASN A 36 36.23 -10.73 -3.32
CA ASN A 36 35.70 -11.37 -4.53
C ASN A 36 34.46 -10.67 -5.14
N SER A 37 33.96 -9.61 -4.48
CA SER A 37 32.69 -8.94 -4.82
C SER A 37 32.78 -7.89 -5.92
N PHE A 38 33.99 -7.49 -6.33
CA PHE A 38 34.19 -6.32 -7.20
C PHE A 38 35.12 -6.60 -8.39
N LEU A 39 35.13 -7.83 -8.89
CA LEU A 39 36.05 -8.28 -9.94
C LEU A 39 35.46 -8.20 -11.37
N SER A 40 34.15 -7.99 -11.51
CA SER A 40 33.47 -7.87 -12.80
C SER A 40 32.14 -7.12 -12.66
N TYR A 41 31.57 -6.64 -13.77
CA TYR A 41 30.24 -6.02 -13.82
C TYR A 41 29.16 -6.81 -13.07
N ASP A 42 29.10 -8.12 -13.33
CA ASP A 42 28.12 -9.01 -12.71
C ASP A 42 28.30 -9.10 -11.19
N ASN A 43 29.53 -8.96 -10.68
CA ASN A 43 29.75 -8.97 -9.23
C ASN A 43 29.17 -7.72 -8.56
N TYR A 44 29.32 -6.53 -9.15
CA TYR A 44 28.65 -5.30 -8.67
C TYR A 44 27.13 -5.49 -8.67
N ARG A 45 26.59 -6.08 -9.75
CA ARG A 45 25.16 -6.39 -9.87
C ARG A 45 24.67 -7.30 -8.75
N TYR A 46 25.30 -8.45 -8.55
CA TYR A 46 24.91 -9.40 -7.50
C TYR A 46 25.12 -8.84 -6.10
N PHE A 47 26.16 -8.03 -5.91
CA PHE A 47 26.38 -7.33 -4.67
C PHE A 47 25.23 -6.37 -4.36
N MET A 48 24.60 -5.74 -5.36
CA MET A 48 23.47 -4.81 -5.14
C MET A 48 22.09 -5.47 -5.02
N TYR A 49 21.92 -6.74 -5.40
CA TYR A 49 20.62 -7.43 -5.33
C TYR A 49 19.91 -7.34 -3.97
N PRO A 50 20.59 -7.48 -2.81
CA PRO A 50 19.92 -7.33 -1.52
C PRO A 50 19.26 -5.96 -1.29
N CYS A 51 19.70 -4.89 -1.98
CA CYS A 51 19.04 -3.57 -1.86
C CYS A 51 17.62 -3.57 -2.41
N TYR A 52 17.25 -4.48 -3.32
CA TYR A 52 15.86 -4.62 -3.78
C TYR A 52 14.91 -5.09 -2.67
N GLU A 53 15.42 -5.65 -1.56
CA GLU A 53 14.60 -5.97 -0.39
C GLU A 53 14.00 -4.73 0.29
N MET A 54 14.50 -3.52 0.00
CA MET A 54 13.83 -2.29 0.41
C MET A 54 12.38 -2.22 -0.09
N PHE A 55 12.07 -2.79 -1.27
CA PHE A 55 10.71 -2.83 -1.81
C PHE A 55 9.81 -3.86 -1.10
N ASN A 56 10.39 -4.73 -0.26
CA ASN A 56 9.68 -5.67 0.61
C ASN A 56 9.70 -5.25 2.08
N ASN A 57 10.51 -4.24 2.44
CA ASN A 57 10.70 -3.82 3.82
C ASN A 57 9.51 -2.97 4.30
N THR A 58 8.70 -3.55 5.18
CA THR A 58 7.45 -2.92 5.64
C THR A 58 7.65 -1.68 6.53
N ASN A 59 8.89 -1.29 6.86
CA ASN A 59 9.15 0.05 7.37
C ASN A 59 8.72 1.10 6.35
N ILE A 60 8.90 0.85 5.06
CA ILE A 60 8.31 1.67 4.01
C ILE A 60 6.86 1.23 3.82
N GLN A 61 5.88 2.11 4.09
CA GLN A 61 4.48 1.70 4.06
C GLN A 61 3.95 1.41 2.64
N THR A 62 4.65 1.87 1.60
CA THR A 62 4.34 1.55 0.18
C THR A 62 5.08 0.29 -0.31
N ALA A 63 5.80 -0.43 0.56
CA ALA A 63 6.51 -1.66 0.18
C ALA A 63 5.57 -2.87 0.12
N VAL A 64 5.77 -3.74 -0.86
CA VAL A 64 4.96 -4.94 -1.12
C VAL A 64 5.63 -6.17 -0.52
N ASN A 65 5.02 -6.79 0.50
CA ASN A 65 5.60 -7.97 1.18
C ASN A 65 4.85 -9.26 0.77
N GLY A 66 4.46 -10.11 1.73
CA GLY A 66 3.77 -11.37 1.47
C GLY A 66 2.26 -11.21 1.29
N TYR A 67 1.62 -10.21 1.91
CA TYR A 67 0.19 -9.95 1.79
C TYR A 67 -0.15 -8.51 2.23
N GLY A 68 -1.27 -7.96 1.75
CA GLY A 68 -1.64 -6.55 1.95
C GLY A 68 -1.80 -6.13 3.41
N ALA A 69 -2.46 -6.95 4.23
CA ALA A 69 -2.76 -6.64 5.63
C ALA A 69 -1.53 -6.41 6.53
N ASN A 70 -0.39 -7.00 6.19
CA ASN A 70 0.90 -6.77 6.87
C ASN A 70 1.90 -6.03 5.97
N SER A 71 1.41 -5.23 5.03
CA SER A 71 2.21 -4.37 4.17
C SER A 71 1.46 -3.08 3.85
N ILE A 72 1.05 -2.89 2.59
CA ILE A 72 0.51 -1.65 2.04
C ILE A 72 -0.80 -1.18 2.67
N TYR A 73 -1.58 -2.06 3.31
CA TYR A 73 -2.83 -1.62 3.95
C TYR A 73 -2.58 -0.89 5.27
N ARG A 74 -1.43 -1.13 5.90
CA ARG A 74 -1.12 -0.60 7.23
C ARG A 74 -0.99 0.92 7.26
N GLY A 75 -0.39 1.51 6.23
CA GLY A 75 -0.29 2.97 6.09
C GLY A 75 -1.68 3.62 6.05
N ASP A 76 -2.62 3.03 5.32
CA ASP A 76 -3.98 3.58 5.20
C ASP A 76 -4.82 3.32 6.46
N PHE A 77 -4.56 2.22 7.19
CA PHE A 77 -5.14 2.02 8.52
C PHE A 77 -4.65 3.06 9.53
N TRP A 78 -3.34 3.31 9.59
CA TRP A 78 -2.77 4.34 10.46
C TRP A 78 -3.24 5.75 10.12
N ALA A 79 -3.50 6.01 8.83
CA ALA A 79 -4.11 7.26 8.38
C ALA A 79 -5.58 7.41 8.78
N GLY A 80 -6.25 6.35 9.26
CA GLY A 80 -7.69 6.35 9.54
C GLY A 80 -8.56 6.19 8.29
N TYR A 81 -7.96 5.86 7.14
CA TYR A 81 -8.67 5.59 5.88
C TYR A 81 -9.29 4.20 5.90
N LEU A 82 -8.58 3.21 6.45
CA LEU A 82 -9.05 1.84 6.68
C LEU A 82 -9.27 1.57 8.17
N GLY A 83 -10.07 0.54 8.46
CA GLY A 83 -10.28 -0.03 9.79
C GLY A 83 -9.92 -1.51 9.84
N GLN A 84 -9.89 -2.08 11.05
CA GLN A 84 -9.49 -3.48 11.24
C GLN A 84 -10.41 -4.22 12.22
N LYS A 85 -10.88 -5.40 11.82
CA LYS A 85 -11.57 -6.37 12.67
C LYS A 85 -10.62 -6.88 13.75
N GLY A 86 -10.87 -6.41 14.97
CA GLY A 86 -10.16 -6.82 16.18
C GLY A 86 -9.06 -5.84 16.64
N GLY A 87 -8.94 -4.65 16.04
CA GLY A 87 -7.99 -3.62 16.49
C GLY A 87 -8.43 -2.18 16.17
N TYR A 88 -8.25 -1.28 17.13
CA TYR A 88 -8.40 0.16 16.93
C TYR A 88 -7.09 0.77 16.41
N ASN A 89 -7.17 1.95 15.80
CA ASN A 89 -5.99 2.67 15.34
C ASN A 89 -5.16 3.14 16.56
N SER A 90 -3.94 2.63 16.69
CA SER A 90 -3.04 2.94 17.82
C SER A 90 -2.66 4.41 17.91
N TYR A 91 -2.66 5.17 16.80
CA TYR A 91 -2.41 6.62 16.85
C TYR A 91 -3.62 7.39 17.38
N ALA A 92 -4.84 6.91 17.12
CA ALA A 92 -6.06 7.52 17.64
C ALA A 92 -6.23 7.30 19.16
N PHE A 93 -5.89 6.09 19.63
CA PHE A 93 -6.00 5.69 21.04
C PHE A 93 -4.68 5.74 21.81
N GLN A 94 -3.67 6.44 21.26
CA GLN A 94 -2.38 6.67 21.90
C GLN A 94 -1.63 5.41 22.36
N GLY A 95 -1.83 4.29 21.65
CA GLY A 95 -1.15 3.02 21.88
C GLY A 95 0.26 2.94 21.27
N VAL A 96 0.76 4.03 20.68
CA VAL A 96 2.13 4.09 20.14
C VAL A 96 3.08 4.56 21.23
N SER A 97 3.92 3.65 21.69
CA SER A 97 4.90 3.87 22.78
C SER A 97 6.31 4.18 22.24
N PRO A 98 7.19 4.78 23.06
CA PRO A 98 8.62 4.89 22.73
C PRO A 98 9.22 3.53 22.35
N SER A 99 10.09 3.53 21.35
CA SER A 99 10.76 2.31 20.86
C SER A 99 12.15 2.19 21.47
N ALA A 100 12.48 1.05 22.07
CA ALA A 100 13.82 0.82 22.59
C ALA A 100 14.84 0.57 21.46
N SER A 101 14.45 -0.26 20.50
CA SER A 101 15.27 -0.68 19.36
C SER A 101 14.45 -0.73 18.06
N GLY A 102 15.14 -0.79 16.92
CA GLY A 102 14.52 -0.92 15.60
C GLY A 102 13.79 0.34 15.13
N ASN A 103 12.47 0.24 14.92
CA ASN A 103 11.61 1.34 14.43
C ASN A 103 11.99 1.92 13.04
N GLY A 104 12.79 1.19 12.27
CA GLY A 104 13.30 1.64 10.96
C GLY A 104 14.57 2.49 11.03
N TRP A 105 15.18 2.65 12.22
CA TRP A 105 16.52 3.20 12.37
C TRP A 105 17.55 2.13 11.99
N ASP A 106 17.84 2.02 10.69
CA ASP A 106 18.70 0.98 10.14
C ASP A 106 19.60 1.61 9.07
N PHE A 107 20.90 1.33 9.15
CA PHE A 107 21.92 1.82 8.22
C PHE A 107 22.67 0.67 7.51
N GLN A 108 22.18 -0.58 7.62
CA GLN A 108 22.82 -1.73 6.99
C GLN A 108 22.83 -1.64 5.46
N PHE A 109 21.72 -1.22 4.86
CA PHE A 109 21.68 -0.96 3.42
C PHE A 109 22.62 0.18 3.03
N ILE A 110 22.68 1.25 3.83
CA ILE A 110 23.56 2.39 3.59
C ILE A 110 25.02 1.94 3.60
N ARG A 111 25.43 1.16 4.61
CA ARG A 111 26.76 0.55 4.67
C ARG A 111 27.06 -0.26 3.41
N ARG A 112 26.15 -1.14 3.00
CA ARG A 112 26.32 -1.97 1.79
C ARG A 112 26.55 -1.11 0.56
N ILE A 113 25.73 -0.08 0.37
CA ILE A 113 25.84 0.83 -0.76
C ILE A 113 27.18 1.56 -0.74
N ASN A 114 27.60 2.07 0.43
CA ASN A 114 28.87 2.79 0.55
C ASN A 114 30.08 1.89 0.27
N ILE A 115 30.01 0.58 0.61
CA ILE A 115 31.02 -0.40 0.18
C ILE A 115 31.04 -0.51 -1.34
N MET A 116 29.89 -0.70 -2.00
CA MET A 116 29.88 -0.75 -3.47
C MET A 116 30.44 0.52 -4.10
N LEU A 117 30.06 1.69 -3.57
CA LEU A 117 30.52 2.99 -4.06
C LEU A 117 32.04 3.18 -3.89
N SER A 118 32.67 2.64 -2.83
CA SER A 118 34.11 2.79 -2.61
C SER A 118 34.97 2.00 -3.59
N HIS A 119 34.42 0.96 -4.22
CA HIS A 119 35.15 0.10 -5.16
C HIS A 119 34.99 0.49 -6.62
N LEU A 120 34.12 1.45 -6.95
CA LEU A 120 33.83 1.81 -8.34
C LEU A 120 35.06 2.24 -9.14
N GLU A 121 36.09 2.80 -8.48
CA GLU A 121 37.30 3.29 -9.13
C GLU A 121 38.48 2.30 -9.13
N ASP A 122 38.25 1.03 -8.77
CA ASP A 122 39.29 -0.03 -8.73
C ASP A 122 39.82 -0.45 -10.11
N GLY A 123 39.33 0.16 -11.19
CA GLY A 123 39.79 -0.08 -12.57
C GLY A 123 39.15 -1.30 -13.26
N VAL A 124 38.09 -1.86 -12.67
CA VAL A 124 37.37 -3.03 -13.19
C VAL A 124 36.26 -2.64 -14.18
N LEU A 125 35.56 -1.53 -13.92
CA LEU A 125 34.44 -1.04 -14.72
C LEU A 125 34.89 0.02 -15.73
N SER A 126 34.21 0.13 -16.87
CA SER A 126 34.34 1.29 -17.75
C SER A 126 33.78 2.57 -17.11
N THR A 127 34.13 3.74 -17.62
CA THR A 127 33.64 5.03 -17.08
C THR A 127 32.11 5.14 -17.10
N GLU A 128 31.47 4.61 -18.15
CA GLU A 128 30.01 4.56 -18.26
C GLU A 128 29.40 3.61 -17.22
N GLU A 129 30.02 2.45 -16.99
CA GLU A 129 29.57 1.47 -16.00
C GLU A 129 29.77 1.97 -14.56
N VAL A 130 30.85 2.72 -14.29
CA VAL A 130 31.04 3.43 -13.02
C VAL A 130 29.91 4.42 -12.78
N SER A 131 29.57 5.23 -13.78
CA SER A 131 28.49 6.22 -13.68
C SER A 131 27.13 5.57 -13.47
N HIS A 132 26.88 4.45 -14.17
CA HIS A 132 25.70 3.63 -14.01
C HIS A 132 25.57 3.06 -12.59
N TRP A 133 26.58 2.32 -12.10
CA TRP A 133 26.53 1.70 -10.77
C TRP A 133 26.52 2.72 -9.64
N LYS A 134 27.20 3.86 -9.81
CA LYS A 134 27.05 4.99 -8.89
C LYS A 134 25.60 5.46 -8.84
N SER A 135 24.94 5.63 -9.99
CA SER A 135 23.54 6.06 -10.05
C SER A 135 22.59 5.07 -9.38
N VAL A 136 22.79 3.77 -9.59
CA VAL A 136 22.02 2.70 -8.91
C VAL A 136 22.25 2.73 -7.39
N GLY A 137 23.49 2.91 -6.94
CA GLY A 137 23.81 3.09 -5.52
C GLY A 137 23.13 4.31 -4.92
N LEU A 138 23.24 5.47 -5.57
CA LEU A 138 22.61 6.71 -5.14
C LEU A 138 21.08 6.63 -5.12
N PHE A 139 20.47 5.88 -6.04
CA PHE A 139 19.02 5.58 -6.03
C PHE A 139 18.62 4.88 -4.73
N PHE A 140 19.25 3.74 -4.39
CA PHE A 140 18.90 2.98 -3.19
C PHE A 140 19.24 3.72 -1.90
N HIS A 141 20.37 4.45 -1.89
CA HIS A 141 20.78 5.28 -0.75
C HIS A 141 19.70 6.33 -0.47
N SER A 142 19.35 7.09 -1.50
CA SER A 142 18.31 8.12 -1.43
C SER A 142 16.94 7.54 -1.07
N TYR A 143 16.56 6.39 -1.65
CA TYR A 143 15.27 5.74 -1.36
C TYR A 143 15.12 5.38 0.13
N TRP A 144 16.19 4.90 0.76
CA TRP A 144 16.18 4.61 2.19
C TRP A 144 16.19 5.88 3.04
N TYR A 145 16.98 6.88 2.66
CA TYR A 145 17.00 8.18 3.35
C TYR A 145 15.68 8.94 3.26
N MET A 146 14.91 8.77 2.17
CA MET A 146 13.53 9.26 2.09
C MET A 146 12.64 8.69 3.19
N GLU A 147 12.85 7.42 3.59
CA GLU A 147 12.12 6.82 4.70
C GLU A 147 12.64 7.31 6.06
N LEU A 148 13.97 7.36 6.23
CA LEU A 148 14.59 7.87 7.46
C LEU A 148 14.16 9.30 7.79
N ILE A 149 14.19 10.20 6.81
CA ILE A 149 13.80 11.61 6.99
C ILE A 149 12.28 11.74 7.21
N SER A 150 11.47 10.90 6.55
CA SER A 150 10.03 10.84 6.77
C SER A 150 9.70 10.37 8.19
N ARG A 151 10.45 9.42 8.73
CA ARG A 151 10.25 8.91 10.08
C ARG A 151 10.75 9.90 11.12
N PHE A 152 12.02 10.28 11.05
CA PHE A 152 12.71 10.88 12.19
C PHE A 152 12.98 12.37 12.03
N GLY A 153 12.83 12.96 10.84
CA GLY A 153 13.26 14.34 10.59
C GLY A 153 14.77 14.36 10.42
N ASP A 154 15.48 15.03 11.32
CA ASP A 154 16.95 15.04 11.30
C ASP A 154 17.49 13.62 11.49
N VAL A 155 18.51 13.21 10.73
CA VAL A 155 19.11 11.87 10.82
C VAL A 155 20.59 11.94 10.49
N PRO A 156 21.46 11.07 11.03
CA PRO A 156 22.85 10.98 10.61
C PRO A 156 22.96 10.78 9.10
N TRP A 157 23.73 11.63 8.42
CA TRP A 157 24.01 11.47 6.99
C TRP A 157 25.32 10.70 6.78
N VAL A 158 25.18 9.40 6.55
CA VAL A 158 26.30 8.48 6.29
C VAL A 158 26.43 8.21 4.79
N ASP A 159 27.55 8.59 4.21
CA ASP A 159 27.89 8.36 2.81
C ASP A 159 29.28 7.76 2.55
N GLU A 160 29.95 7.36 3.61
CA GLU A 160 31.19 6.59 3.58
C GLU A 160 31.09 5.33 4.45
N ILE A 161 32.12 4.50 4.43
CA ILE A 161 32.19 3.29 5.25
C ILE A 161 32.64 3.68 6.66
N ILE A 162 31.74 3.56 7.63
CA ILE A 162 32.06 3.72 9.05
C ILE A 162 32.63 2.40 9.59
N THR A 163 33.76 2.48 10.30
CA THR A 163 34.43 1.34 10.97
C THR A 163 34.49 1.57 12.47
N ASP A 164 34.90 0.56 13.24
CA ASP A 164 35.05 0.68 14.70
C ASP A 164 36.10 1.75 15.09
N SER A 165 37.00 2.10 14.17
CA SER A 165 37.99 3.18 14.34
C SER A 165 37.55 4.54 13.83
N SER A 166 36.43 4.63 13.09
CA SER A 166 35.92 5.91 12.57
C SER A 166 35.46 6.82 13.71
N GLU A 167 35.74 8.13 13.60
CA GLU A 167 35.26 9.13 14.55
C GLU A 167 33.75 9.38 14.37
N GLU A 168 33.29 9.21 13.13
CA GLU A 168 31.93 9.40 12.64
C GLU A 168 30.92 8.40 13.22
N ARG A 169 31.39 7.33 13.88
CA ARG A 169 30.53 6.32 14.53
C ARG A 169 29.62 6.91 15.62
N PHE A 170 29.96 8.08 16.15
CA PHE A 170 29.16 8.84 17.10
C PHE A 170 28.68 10.19 16.54
N MET A 171 28.45 10.27 15.24
CA MET A 171 27.98 11.49 14.61
C MET A 171 26.60 11.91 15.12
N ALA A 172 26.38 13.22 15.22
CA ALA A 172 25.08 13.79 15.52
C ALA A 172 24.12 13.61 14.34
N ARG A 173 22.84 13.88 14.58
CA ARG A 173 21.83 13.94 13.52
C ARG A 173 22.13 15.13 12.60
N THR A 174 22.19 14.89 11.30
CA THR A 174 22.27 15.95 10.29
C THR A 174 20.88 16.58 10.13
N PRO A 175 20.77 17.93 10.09
CA PRO A 175 19.48 18.61 9.92
C PRO A 175 18.71 18.12 8.69
N ARG A 176 17.38 18.02 8.82
CA ARG A 176 16.47 17.63 7.72
C ARG A 176 16.78 18.39 6.44
N ASP A 177 17.09 19.68 6.54
CA ASP A 177 17.33 20.54 5.39
C ASP A 177 18.51 20.10 4.53
N GLU A 178 19.61 19.73 5.19
CA GLU A 178 20.83 19.24 4.55
C GLU A 178 20.61 17.82 4.00
N VAL A 179 20.02 16.91 4.80
CA VAL A 179 19.68 15.55 4.35
C VAL A 179 18.80 15.60 3.10
N ALA A 180 17.75 16.44 3.12
CA ALA A 180 16.83 16.58 1.99
C ALA A 180 17.51 17.16 0.74
N SER A 181 18.44 18.11 0.92
CA SER A 181 19.23 18.65 -0.20
C SER A 181 20.14 17.59 -0.80
N ASN A 182 20.83 16.81 0.03
CA ASN A 182 21.70 15.72 -0.43
C ASN A 182 20.92 14.63 -1.18
N ILE A 183 19.73 14.24 -0.70
CA ILE A 183 18.83 13.30 -1.40
C ILE A 183 18.49 13.84 -2.80
N LEU A 184 18.06 15.11 -2.88
CA LEU A 184 17.64 15.71 -4.14
C LEU A 184 18.81 15.79 -5.13
N GLU A 185 19.97 16.28 -4.70
CA GLU A 185 21.15 16.44 -5.54
C GLU A 185 21.67 15.10 -6.06
N ARG A 186 21.69 14.06 -5.21
CA ARG A 186 22.08 12.70 -5.60
C ARG A 186 21.16 12.10 -6.63
N LEU A 187 19.85 12.25 -6.45
CA LEU A 187 18.87 11.72 -7.40
C LEU A 187 18.93 12.47 -8.74
N ILE A 188 19.13 13.80 -8.74
CA ILE A 188 19.33 14.59 -9.97
C ILE A 188 20.58 14.09 -10.71
N TRP A 189 21.71 13.96 -10.01
CA TRP A 189 22.93 13.45 -10.60
C TRP A 189 22.73 12.03 -11.17
N ALA A 190 22.05 11.15 -10.43
CA ALA A 190 21.78 9.79 -10.87
C ALA A 190 20.90 9.76 -12.14
N GLU A 191 19.88 10.61 -12.24
CA GLU A 191 18.99 10.70 -13.41
C GLU A 191 19.77 11.08 -14.68
N GLU A 192 20.71 12.03 -14.54
CA GLU A 192 21.56 12.54 -15.62
C GLU A 192 22.62 11.52 -16.05
N ASN A 193 23.07 10.63 -15.15
CA ASN A 193 24.28 9.80 -15.34
C ASN A 193 24.04 8.28 -15.36
N ILE A 194 22.83 7.77 -15.10
CA ILE A 194 22.57 6.32 -15.02
C ILE A 194 22.87 5.53 -16.31
N GLY A 195 22.81 6.17 -17.48
CA GLY A 195 23.11 5.49 -18.75
C GLY A 195 22.12 4.35 -19.09
N SER A 196 22.63 3.28 -19.71
CA SER A 196 21.84 2.08 -20.08
C SER A 196 21.85 1.05 -18.96
N SER A 197 20.71 0.36 -18.77
CA SER A 197 20.52 -0.76 -17.85
C SER A 197 20.40 -2.12 -18.56
N ASP A 198 20.78 -2.21 -19.84
CA ASP A 198 20.60 -3.43 -20.66
C ASP A 198 21.35 -4.66 -20.11
N LYS A 199 22.35 -4.44 -19.24
CA LYS A 199 23.15 -5.51 -18.61
C LYS A 199 22.64 -5.90 -17.21
N ASP A 200 21.57 -5.29 -16.70
CA ASP A 200 21.16 -5.46 -15.30
C ASP A 200 20.16 -6.59 -15.06
N GLY A 201 19.71 -7.23 -16.14
CA GLY A 201 18.70 -8.27 -16.12
C GLY A 201 17.29 -7.73 -16.37
N ASP A 202 16.29 -8.52 -15.99
CA ASP A 202 14.89 -8.20 -16.24
C ASP A 202 14.36 -7.23 -15.16
N ASN A 203 13.74 -6.12 -15.59
CA ASN A 203 13.10 -5.12 -14.72
C ASN A 203 14.07 -4.51 -13.66
N PRO A 204 15.20 -3.91 -14.08
CA PRO A 204 16.15 -3.26 -13.18
C PRO A 204 15.71 -1.84 -12.79
N VAL A 205 16.44 -1.21 -11.87
CA VAL A 205 16.35 0.24 -11.64
C VAL A 205 16.77 0.98 -12.92
N THR A 206 15.86 1.78 -13.47
CA THR A 206 16.10 2.59 -14.67
C THR A 206 16.13 4.09 -14.32
N ARG A 207 16.41 4.92 -15.34
CA ARG A 207 16.25 6.37 -15.23
C ARG A 207 14.84 6.75 -14.76
N ASP A 208 13.81 6.06 -15.23
CA ASP A 208 12.43 6.39 -14.87
C ASP A 208 12.11 6.02 -13.42
N CYS A 209 12.74 4.98 -12.85
CA CYS A 209 12.67 4.73 -11.41
C CYS A 209 13.23 5.91 -10.59
N ILE A 210 14.36 6.50 -11.02
CA ILE A 210 14.94 7.68 -10.36
C ILE A 210 14.00 8.89 -10.48
N ARG A 211 13.42 9.13 -11.66
CA ARG A 211 12.45 10.21 -11.88
C ARG A 211 11.21 10.05 -11.01
N VAL A 212 10.75 8.82 -10.77
CA VAL A 212 9.64 8.55 -9.85
C VAL A 212 10.01 8.97 -8.43
N LEU A 213 11.23 8.66 -7.96
CA LEU A 213 11.67 9.11 -6.64
C LEU A 213 11.80 10.63 -6.56
N LEU A 214 12.27 11.29 -7.62
CA LEU A 214 12.33 12.76 -7.68
C LEU A 214 10.93 13.40 -7.61
N SER A 215 9.95 12.83 -8.33
CA SER A 215 8.54 13.22 -8.22
C SER A 215 8.00 13.02 -6.81
N ARG A 216 8.11 11.79 -6.29
CA ARG A 216 7.58 11.40 -4.97
C ARG A 216 8.23 12.18 -3.83
N PHE A 217 9.56 12.29 -3.83
CA PHE A 217 10.31 13.02 -2.81
C PHE A 217 10.03 14.52 -2.89
N GLY A 218 10.03 15.08 -4.10
CA GLY A 218 9.73 16.50 -4.32
C GLY A 218 8.36 16.90 -3.75
N LEU A 219 7.31 16.09 -4.00
CA LEU A 219 5.99 16.30 -3.41
C LEU A 219 6.05 16.17 -1.88
N ARG A 220 6.58 15.05 -1.37
CA ARG A 220 6.58 14.74 0.07
C ARG A 220 7.31 15.81 0.87
N GLU A 221 8.51 16.18 0.43
CA GLU A 221 9.33 17.18 1.11
C GLU A 221 8.78 18.59 0.93
N GLY A 222 8.36 18.97 -0.28
CA GLY A 222 7.81 20.30 -0.55
C GLY A 222 6.55 20.59 0.26
N THR A 223 5.61 19.63 0.31
CA THR A 223 4.39 19.79 1.11
C THR A 223 4.66 19.68 2.61
N TRP A 224 5.56 18.78 3.05
CA TRP A 224 6.00 18.75 4.43
C TRP A 224 6.53 20.12 4.87
N ARG A 225 7.44 20.72 4.11
CA ARG A 225 7.99 22.05 4.41
C ARG A 225 6.90 23.11 4.49
N LYS A 226 6.01 23.15 3.49
CA LYS A 226 4.90 24.11 3.43
C LYS A 226 4.00 24.06 4.65
N TYR A 227 3.54 22.86 5.04
CA TYR A 227 2.56 22.71 6.13
C TYR A 227 3.20 22.65 7.52
N HIS A 228 4.48 22.29 7.63
CA HIS A 228 5.21 22.26 8.90
C HIS A 228 6.00 23.54 9.18
N GLY A 229 5.95 24.53 8.30
CA GLY A 229 6.53 25.86 8.52
C GLY A 229 8.05 25.90 8.31
N LEU A 230 8.57 25.09 7.39
CA LEU A 230 9.97 25.13 6.96
C LEU A 230 10.11 25.94 5.66
N GLY A 231 11.31 26.49 5.43
CA GLY A 231 11.63 27.22 4.20
C GLY A 231 11.79 26.30 2.96
N ASP A 232 11.93 26.92 1.79
CA ASP A 232 12.31 26.28 0.52
C ASP A 232 11.38 25.18 -0.01
N ALA A 233 10.10 25.20 0.36
CA ALA A 233 9.11 24.28 -0.19
C ALA A 233 9.09 24.27 -1.73
N GLU A 234 9.18 25.45 -2.35
CA GLU A 234 9.14 25.63 -3.81
C GLU A 234 10.25 24.86 -4.54
N LYS A 235 11.47 24.79 -3.98
CA LYS A 235 12.60 24.02 -4.55
C LYS A 235 12.21 22.57 -4.84
N TYR A 236 11.55 21.92 -3.88
CA TYR A 236 11.16 20.51 -3.98
C TYR A 236 9.90 20.31 -4.82
N LEU A 237 8.93 21.22 -4.73
CA LEU A 237 7.73 21.19 -5.57
C LEU A 237 8.06 21.36 -7.06
N GLN A 238 9.01 22.23 -7.40
CA GLN A 238 9.49 22.42 -8.77
C GLN A 238 10.23 21.19 -9.29
N ALA A 239 11.05 20.54 -8.45
CA ALA A 239 11.65 19.26 -8.81
C ALA A 239 10.58 18.20 -9.10
N CYS A 240 9.54 18.11 -8.26
CA CYS A 240 8.44 17.20 -8.53
C CYS A 240 7.78 17.47 -9.88
N ILE A 241 7.48 18.73 -10.21
CA ILE A 241 6.86 19.12 -11.48
C ILE A 241 7.72 18.67 -12.65
N LYS A 242 9.00 19.05 -12.67
CA LYS A 242 9.95 18.72 -13.75
C LYS A 242 9.95 17.23 -14.06
N TYR A 243 10.14 16.40 -13.04
CA TYR A 243 10.29 14.95 -13.24
C TYR A 243 8.96 14.25 -13.47
N SER A 244 7.86 14.77 -12.93
CA SER A 244 6.51 14.32 -13.31
C SER A 244 6.22 14.59 -14.78
N GLU A 245 6.59 15.75 -15.34
CA GLU A 245 6.33 16.06 -16.76
C GLU A 245 7.06 15.11 -17.71
N LEU A 246 8.32 14.77 -17.40
CA LEU A 246 9.10 13.80 -18.16
C LEU A 246 8.41 12.43 -18.16
N LEU A 247 8.02 11.93 -16.98
CA LEU A 247 7.31 10.67 -16.85
C LEU A 247 5.94 10.68 -17.54
N MET A 248 5.20 11.78 -17.45
CA MET A 248 3.90 11.93 -18.13
C MET A 248 4.05 11.94 -19.66
N ALA A 249 5.19 12.39 -20.18
CA ALA A 249 5.50 12.32 -21.60
C ALA A 249 5.88 10.90 -22.04
N ASP A 250 6.68 10.20 -21.23
CA ASP A 250 7.14 8.83 -21.51
C ASP A 250 6.04 7.78 -21.29
N TYR A 251 5.09 8.04 -20.38
CA TYR A 251 3.96 7.16 -20.03
C TYR A 251 2.60 7.88 -20.20
N PRO A 252 2.16 8.23 -21.42
CA PRO A 252 1.00 9.09 -21.64
C PRO A 252 -0.37 8.41 -21.42
N THR A 253 -0.38 7.08 -21.34
CA THR A 253 -1.58 6.24 -21.39
C THR A 253 -1.76 5.45 -20.10
N LEU A 254 -2.98 5.50 -19.54
CA LEU A 254 -3.39 4.67 -18.41
C LEU A 254 -3.87 3.29 -18.87
N TYR A 255 -3.59 2.26 -18.07
CA TYR A 255 -4.17 0.95 -18.28
C TYR A 255 -5.70 0.98 -18.12
N GLN A 256 -6.43 0.52 -19.13
CA GLN A 256 -7.91 0.53 -19.15
C GLN A 256 -8.53 -0.78 -18.66
N GLY A 257 -7.71 -1.84 -18.55
CA GLY A 257 -8.16 -3.18 -18.23
C GLY A 257 -8.77 -3.92 -19.43
N VAL A 258 -8.90 -5.24 -19.28
CA VAL A 258 -9.44 -6.13 -20.34
C VAL A 258 -10.64 -6.95 -19.89
N ALA A 259 -10.98 -6.95 -18.59
CA ALA A 259 -12.04 -7.75 -18.02
C ALA A 259 -13.41 -7.40 -18.60
N LYS A 260 -14.16 -8.46 -18.88
CA LYS A 260 -15.54 -8.41 -19.33
C LYS A 260 -16.43 -9.27 -18.43
N ASN A 261 -17.68 -8.86 -18.28
CA ASN A 261 -18.72 -9.69 -17.65
C ASN A 261 -19.18 -10.81 -18.61
N ASP A 262 -20.15 -11.62 -18.18
CA ASP A 262 -20.61 -12.78 -18.95
C ASP A 262 -21.36 -12.40 -20.24
N LYS A 263 -21.81 -11.14 -20.34
CA LYS A 263 -22.42 -10.56 -21.54
C LYS A 263 -21.38 -10.01 -22.53
N GLY A 264 -20.08 -10.06 -22.17
CA GLY A 264 -18.98 -9.52 -22.98
C GLY A 264 -18.80 -8.01 -22.87
N GLU A 265 -19.46 -7.36 -21.90
CA GLU A 265 -19.38 -5.93 -21.65
C GLU A 265 -18.17 -5.63 -20.74
N PRO A 266 -17.42 -4.53 -20.94
CA PRO A 266 -16.30 -4.16 -20.08
C PRO A 266 -16.74 -3.96 -18.63
N VAL A 267 -15.98 -4.51 -17.68
CA VAL A 267 -16.21 -4.24 -16.25
C VAL A 267 -15.80 -2.78 -15.96
N PRO A 268 -16.69 -1.94 -15.39
CA PRO A 268 -16.35 -0.55 -15.10
C PRO A 268 -15.13 -0.44 -14.17
N GLY A 269 -14.15 0.38 -14.58
CA GLY A 269 -12.90 0.55 -13.84
C GLY A 269 -11.98 -0.68 -13.83
N ALA A 270 -12.12 -1.62 -14.77
CA ALA A 270 -11.28 -2.82 -14.86
C ALA A 270 -9.78 -2.51 -14.72
N GLY A 271 -9.27 -1.49 -15.42
CA GLY A 271 -7.87 -1.10 -15.34
C GLY A 271 -7.37 -0.74 -13.94
N TYR A 272 -8.23 -0.21 -13.07
CA TYR A 272 -7.87 0.05 -11.68
C TYR A 272 -7.72 -1.24 -10.87
N GLY A 273 -8.68 -2.17 -11.00
CA GLY A 273 -8.66 -3.44 -10.28
C GLY A 273 -7.55 -4.38 -10.78
N GLU A 274 -7.41 -4.50 -12.10
CA GLU A 274 -6.46 -5.41 -12.74
C GLU A 274 -4.99 -5.05 -12.50
N LEU A 275 -4.64 -3.79 -12.23
CA LEU A 275 -3.27 -3.43 -11.85
C LEU A 275 -2.74 -4.22 -10.64
N TRP A 276 -3.64 -4.71 -9.79
CA TRP A 276 -3.32 -5.49 -8.58
C TRP A 276 -3.67 -6.97 -8.69
N THR A 277 -4.21 -7.40 -9.84
CA THR A 277 -4.65 -8.79 -10.07
C THR A 277 -4.19 -9.32 -11.41
N THR A 278 -3.23 -8.67 -12.06
CA THR A 278 -2.65 -9.10 -13.34
C THR A 278 -1.42 -9.95 -13.08
N ARG A 279 -1.24 -10.99 -13.89
CA ARG A 279 -0.13 -11.92 -13.73
C ARG A 279 1.23 -11.32 -14.07
N ASP A 280 1.27 -10.59 -15.18
CA ASP A 280 2.50 -10.03 -15.74
C ASP A 280 2.24 -8.55 -16.02
N LEU A 281 2.95 -7.69 -15.28
CA LEU A 281 2.83 -6.25 -15.45
C LEU A 281 3.80 -5.69 -16.50
N ALA A 282 4.66 -6.51 -17.10
CA ALA A 282 5.56 -6.07 -18.15
C ALA A 282 4.78 -5.54 -19.36
N GLY A 283 5.07 -4.29 -19.76
CA GLY A 283 4.43 -3.65 -20.90
C GLY A 283 2.98 -3.19 -20.65
N VAL A 284 2.43 -3.37 -19.44
CA VAL A 284 1.13 -2.81 -19.07
C VAL A 284 1.22 -1.28 -19.06
N PRO A 285 0.37 -0.56 -19.83
CA PRO A 285 0.43 0.90 -19.92
C PRO A 285 0.42 1.59 -18.56
N GLY A 286 1.38 2.48 -18.34
CA GLY A 286 1.48 3.27 -17.11
C GLY A 286 2.21 2.59 -15.95
N VAL A 287 2.55 1.29 -16.06
CA VAL A 287 3.43 0.62 -15.09
C VAL A 287 4.89 0.97 -15.40
N ILE A 288 5.61 1.49 -14.41
CA ILE A 288 7.01 1.93 -14.54
C ILE A 288 7.95 0.90 -13.91
N PHE A 289 7.59 0.39 -12.72
CA PHE A 289 8.39 -0.58 -11.98
C PHE A 289 7.48 -1.44 -11.10
N PHE A 290 7.77 -2.73 -11.01
CA PHE A 290 6.93 -3.70 -10.31
C PHE A 290 7.76 -4.84 -9.72
N LYS A 291 7.19 -5.58 -8.77
CA LYS A 291 7.76 -6.83 -8.28
C LYS A 291 7.25 -7.97 -9.14
N ARG A 292 8.15 -8.56 -9.91
CA ARG A 292 7.86 -9.74 -10.74
C ARG A 292 7.78 -11.00 -9.88
N ILE A 293 6.72 -11.78 -10.04
CA ILE A 293 6.52 -13.07 -9.36
C ILE A 293 6.82 -14.20 -10.34
N VAL A 294 7.87 -14.97 -10.06
CA VAL A 294 8.37 -16.04 -10.92
C VAL A 294 7.96 -17.40 -10.36
N GLY A 295 6.79 -17.87 -10.78
CA GLY A 295 6.30 -19.21 -10.44
C GLY A 295 6.27 -19.45 -8.92
N GLU A 296 6.98 -20.48 -8.46
CA GLU A 296 7.05 -20.87 -7.04
C GLU A 296 8.31 -20.34 -6.34
N VAL A 297 9.10 -19.48 -7.00
CA VAL A 297 10.37 -18.94 -6.45
C VAL A 297 10.12 -17.88 -5.38
N ASN A 298 9.22 -16.94 -5.63
CA ASN A 298 8.92 -15.82 -4.74
C ASN A 298 7.40 -15.54 -4.61
N PRO A 299 6.56 -16.56 -4.36
CA PRO A 299 5.12 -16.39 -4.32
C PRO A 299 4.66 -15.56 -3.11
N HIS A 300 3.42 -15.10 -3.17
CA HIS A 300 2.80 -14.26 -2.13
C HIS A 300 1.37 -14.75 -1.82
N ARG A 301 0.62 -13.99 -1.01
CA ARG A 301 -0.74 -14.29 -0.53
C ARG A 301 -1.69 -13.09 -0.63
N PHE A 302 -1.43 -12.12 -1.51
CA PHE A 302 -2.25 -10.91 -1.56
C PHE A 302 -3.72 -11.21 -1.89
N SER A 303 -3.97 -12.11 -2.86
CA SER A 303 -5.34 -12.54 -3.17
C SER A 303 -5.82 -13.53 -2.11
N ASP A 304 -5.10 -14.65 -1.89
CA ASP A 304 -5.52 -15.73 -0.99
C ASP A 304 -5.94 -15.23 0.40
N TYR A 305 -5.20 -14.26 0.96
CA TYR A 305 -5.53 -13.73 2.28
C TYR A 305 -6.93 -13.10 2.31
N GLU A 306 -7.35 -12.42 1.24
CA GLU A 306 -8.69 -11.83 1.09
C GLU A 306 -9.80 -12.86 0.78
N HIS A 307 -9.47 -14.15 0.64
CA HIS A 307 -10.45 -15.25 0.57
C HIS A 307 -10.76 -15.88 1.94
N ILE A 308 -9.97 -15.59 2.98
CA ILE A 308 -10.00 -16.35 4.25
C ILE A 308 -10.52 -15.55 5.44
N ALA A 309 -10.70 -16.23 6.58
CA ALA A 309 -11.20 -15.63 7.82
C ALA A 309 -10.18 -14.72 8.52
N ALA A 310 -8.89 -14.85 8.20
CA ALA A 310 -7.81 -14.08 8.81
C ALA A 310 -7.71 -12.65 8.27
N HIS A 311 -8.19 -12.38 7.06
CA HIS A 311 -8.27 -11.01 6.57
C HIS A 311 -9.27 -10.22 7.39
N ASN A 312 -8.81 -9.06 7.84
CA ASN A 312 -9.53 -8.29 8.82
C ASN A 312 -9.56 -6.80 8.49
N TYR A 313 -9.16 -6.39 7.28
CA TYR A 313 -9.27 -4.99 6.87
C TYR A 313 -10.65 -4.68 6.29
N GLU A 314 -11.13 -3.48 6.59
CA GLU A 314 -12.42 -2.98 6.14
C GLU A 314 -12.37 -1.46 5.97
N MET A 315 -13.37 -0.90 5.31
CA MET A 315 -13.43 0.55 5.07
C MET A 315 -14.50 1.20 5.94
N PRO A 316 -14.18 2.15 6.83
CA PRO A 316 -15.19 2.87 7.56
C PRO A 316 -16.06 3.70 6.60
N GLN A 317 -17.34 3.85 6.95
CA GLN A 317 -18.34 4.58 6.17
C GLN A 317 -17.86 5.96 5.75
N HIS A 318 -17.14 6.69 6.61
CA HIS A 318 -16.68 8.01 6.23
C HIS A 318 -15.65 8.03 5.10
N THR A 319 -14.91 6.93 4.90
CA THR A 319 -14.02 6.75 3.75
C THR A 319 -14.83 6.26 2.54
N VAL A 320 -15.83 5.40 2.73
CA VAL A 320 -16.79 5.02 1.67
C VAL A 320 -17.51 6.26 1.12
N ASP A 321 -17.86 7.21 1.98
CA ASP A 321 -18.51 8.49 1.63
C ASP A 321 -17.60 9.41 0.79
N MET A 322 -16.28 9.16 0.76
CA MET A 322 -15.33 9.96 -0.01
C MET A 322 -15.37 9.69 -1.51
N TYR A 323 -15.83 8.50 -1.92
CA TYR A 323 -15.98 8.16 -3.33
C TYR A 323 -17.10 9.00 -3.96
N LEU A 324 -16.86 9.59 -5.12
CA LEU A 324 -17.86 10.44 -5.76
C LEU A 324 -19.03 9.61 -6.31
N CYS A 325 -20.11 10.28 -6.67
CA CYS A 325 -21.10 9.73 -7.59
C CYS A 325 -20.55 9.78 -9.03
N GLN A 326 -21.13 8.99 -9.93
CA GLN A 326 -20.70 8.94 -11.34
C GLN A 326 -20.84 10.29 -12.06
N ASP A 327 -21.75 11.15 -11.60
CA ASP A 327 -21.87 12.55 -12.04
C ASP A 327 -20.75 13.48 -11.54
N GLY A 328 -19.73 12.94 -10.85
CA GLY A 328 -18.58 13.67 -10.34
C GLY A 328 -18.86 14.53 -9.10
N LYS A 329 -20.05 14.43 -8.50
CA LYS A 329 -20.45 15.16 -7.30
C LYS A 329 -20.31 14.32 -6.04
N THR A 330 -20.20 14.98 -4.90
CA THR A 330 -20.22 14.31 -3.60
C THR A 330 -21.60 13.74 -3.29
N ILE A 331 -21.65 12.75 -2.39
CA ILE A 331 -22.91 12.16 -1.92
C ILE A 331 -23.86 13.18 -1.26
N SER A 332 -23.35 14.35 -0.84
CA SER A 332 -24.17 15.41 -0.25
C SER A 332 -24.90 16.26 -1.31
N ASN A 333 -24.41 16.24 -2.56
CA ASN A 333 -24.85 17.15 -3.62
C ASN A 333 -25.31 16.44 -4.90
N SER A 334 -25.08 15.13 -5.02
CA SER A 334 -25.55 14.35 -6.17
C SER A 334 -27.01 13.94 -6.00
N ALA A 335 -27.82 14.21 -7.02
CA ALA A 335 -29.18 13.68 -7.12
C ALA A 335 -29.20 12.18 -7.50
N GLN A 336 -28.04 11.60 -7.88
CA GLN A 336 -27.91 10.18 -8.22
C GLN A 336 -27.63 9.30 -6.99
N TYR A 337 -27.25 9.90 -5.85
CA TYR A 337 -27.01 9.15 -4.62
C TYR A 337 -28.33 8.68 -4.02
N GLN A 338 -28.46 7.37 -3.81
CA GLN A 338 -29.74 6.77 -3.46
C GLN A 338 -29.88 6.47 -1.96
N PHE A 339 -28.78 6.43 -1.21
CA PHE A 339 -28.84 6.13 0.22
C PHE A 339 -29.26 7.37 1.02
N GLY A 340 -30.32 7.23 1.81
CA GLY A 340 -30.85 8.30 2.64
C GLY A 340 -31.94 7.82 3.60
N PRO A 341 -32.60 8.73 4.34
CA PRO A 341 -33.64 8.36 5.31
C PRO A 341 -34.78 7.52 4.72
N GLU A 342 -35.08 7.71 3.43
CA GLU A 342 -36.15 7.02 2.70
C GLU A 342 -35.70 5.68 2.08
N ASN A 343 -34.39 5.48 1.89
CA ASN A 343 -33.81 4.27 1.32
C ASN A 343 -32.47 3.97 2.00
N ARG A 344 -32.50 3.03 2.96
CA ARG A 344 -31.32 2.64 3.75
C ARG A 344 -30.75 1.27 3.34
N ASN A 345 -31.06 0.84 2.12
CA ASN A 345 -30.51 -0.38 1.54
C ASN A 345 -29.01 -0.21 1.25
N ILE A 346 -28.21 -1.23 1.53
CA ILE A 346 -26.78 -1.27 1.20
C ILE A 346 -26.52 -1.09 -0.31
N HIS A 347 -27.37 -1.62 -1.20
CA HIS A 347 -27.24 -1.41 -2.65
C HIS A 347 -27.26 0.09 -3.00
N ALA A 348 -28.08 0.88 -2.27
CA ALA A 348 -28.19 2.32 -2.46
C ALA A 348 -26.89 3.09 -2.12
N VAL A 349 -26.03 2.51 -1.28
CA VAL A 349 -24.69 3.06 -0.99
C VAL A 349 -23.76 2.91 -2.19
N PHE A 350 -23.87 1.83 -2.97
CA PHE A 350 -22.96 1.50 -4.07
C PHE A 350 -23.45 1.93 -5.46
N ARG A 351 -24.76 2.08 -5.67
CA ARG A 351 -25.34 2.53 -6.94
C ARG A 351 -24.90 3.93 -7.34
N ASN A 352 -24.63 4.10 -8.64
CA ASN A 352 -24.19 5.37 -9.25
C ASN A 352 -22.97 5.99 -8.55
N ARG A 353 -22.09 5.16 -7.97
CA ARG A 353 -20.84 5.58 -7.36
C ARG A 353 -19.66 5.37 -8.29
N ASP A 354 -18.56 6.02 -7.96
CA ASP A 354 -17.25 5.76 -8.52
C ASP A 354 -16.94 4.25 -8.51
N PRO A 355 -16.73 3.61 -9.67
CA PRO A 355 -16.48 2.18 -9.75
C PRO A 355 -15.27 1.70 -8.93
N ARG A 356 -14.30 2.56 -8.62
CA ARG A 356 -13.18 2.20 -7.72
C ARG A 356 -13.67 1.75 -6.36
N LEU A 357 -14.80 2.25 -5.86
CA LEU A 357 -15.44 1.77 -4.64
C LEU A 357 -15.76 0.27 -4.73
N TRP A 358 -16.23 -0.20 -5.88
CA TRP A 358 -16.60 -1.59 -6.09
C TRP A 358 -15.36 -2.51 -6.16
N HIS A 359 -14.22 -1.99 -6.60
CA HIS A 359 -12.96 -2.72 -6.65
C HIS A 359 -12.22 -2.79 -5.32
N VAL A 360 -12.46 -1.84 -4.40
CA VAL A 360 -11.80 -1.79 -3.08
C VAL A 360 -12.68 -2.30 -1.95
N VAL A 361 -14.00 -2.13 -2.05
CA VAL A 361 -14.99 -2.66 -1.09
C VAL A 361 -15.91 -3.62 -1.82
N MET A 362 -16.12 -4.81 -1.25
CA MET A 362 -16.99 -5.82 -1.85
C MET A 362 -18.42 -5.29 -1.97
N PRO A 363 -18.98 -5.20 -3.19
CA PRO A 363 -20.34 -4.72 -3.37
C PRO A 363 -21.36 -5.78 -2.92
N PRO A 364 -22.59 -5.37 -2.60
CA PRO A 364 -23.61 -6.29 -2.12
C PRO A 364 -24.10 -7.25 -3.20
N PHE A 365 -24.36 -8.48 -2.81
CA PHE A 365 -24.98 -9.51 -3.64
C PHE A 365 -25.65 -10.55 -2.74
N ARG A 366 -26.54 -11.37 -3.32
CA ARG A 366 -27.06 -12.56 -2.64
C ARG A 366 -27.37 -13.69 -3.61
N VAL A 367 -27.07 -14.91 -3.18
CA VAL A 367 -27.37 -16.18 -3.85
C VAL A 367 -27.86 -17.18 -2.80
N LEU A 368 -28.66 -18.16 -3.21
CA LEU A 368 -29.14 -19.21 -2.33
C LEU A 368 -28.16 -20.38 -2.34
N SER A 369 -27.95 -20.99 -1.18
CA SER A 369 -27.34 -22.32 -1.13
C SER A 369 -28.31 -23.38 -1.69
N LYS A 370 -27.80 -24.56 -2.04
CA LYS A 370 -28.68 -25.70 -2.41
C LYS A 370 -29.73 -26.02 -1.35
N THR A 371 -29.33 -26.02 -0.08
CA THR A 371 -30.22 -26.31 1.05
C THR A 371 -31.34 -25.28 1.12
N GLU A 372 -30.99 -24.00 0.97
CA GLU A 372 -31.93 -22.89 1.03
C GLU A 372 -32.86 -22.86 -0.18
N ALA A 373 -32.33 -23.02 -1.41
CA ALA A 373 -33.15 -23.11 -2.62
C ALA A 373 -34.13 -24.29 -2.57
N THR A 374 -33.78 -25.39 -1.91
CA THR A 374 -34.68 -26.54 -1.72
C THR A 374 -35.74 -26.26 -0.65
N ALA A 375 -35.36 -25.59 0.45
CA ALA A 375 -36.27 -25.28 1.55
C ALA A 375 -37.23 -24.13 1.22
N HIS A 376 -36.79 -23.20 0.37
CA HIS A 376 -37.45 -21.94 0.04
C HIS A 376 -37.47 -21.68 -1.48
N PRO A 377 -38.14 -22.52 -2.28
CA PRO A 377 -38.21 -22.36 -3.73
C PRO A 377 -38.90 -21.05 -4.16
N GLU A 378 -39.67 -20.39 -3.28
CA GLU A 378 -40.26 -19.07 -3.51
C GLU A 378 -39.21 -17.96 -3.65
N LEU A 379 -38.02 -18.14 -3.05
CA LEU A 379 -36.95 -17.15 -3.08
C LEU A 379 -36.13 -17.20 -4.37
N GLY A 380 -36.23 -18.28 -5.16
CA GLY A 380 -35.42 -18.50 -6.36
C GLY A 380 -35.00 -19.96 -6.49
N GLY A 381 -33.77 -20.20 -6.96
CA GLY A 381 -33.24 -21.56 -7.11
C GLY A 381 -32.89 -21.98 -8.53
N TYR A 382 -32.75 -21.02 -9.46
CA TYR A 382 -32.29 -21.28 -10.82
C TYR A 382 -30.80 -21.00 -10.98
N GLN A 383 -30.16 -21.66 -11.96
CA GLN A 383 -28.80 -21.36 -12.41
C GLN A 383 -28.85 -20.99 -13.90
N GLU A 384 -27.97 -20.08 -14.30
CA GLU A 384 -27.78 -19.72 -15.71
C GLU A 384 -26.79 -20.67 -16.40
N GLU A 385 -26.85 -20.69 -17.73
CA GLU A 385 -25.97 -21.53 -18.55
C GLU A 385 -24.50 -21.18 -18.29
N GLY A 386 -23.66 -22.20 -18.12
CA GLY A 386 -22.22 -22.04 -17.86
C GLY A 386 -21.82 -21.98 -16.39
N ILE A 387 -22.76 -21.88 -15.43
CA ILE A 387 -22.44 -22.10 -14.01
C ILE A 387 -22.37 -23.62 -13.78
N PRO A 388 -21.20 -24.17 -13.37
CA PRO A 388 -21.07 -25.61 -13.16
C PRO A 388 -21.99 -26.12 -12.05
N ALA A 389 -22.58 -27.29 -12.25
CA ALA A 389 -23.53 -27.89 -11.31
C ALA A 389 -22.90 -28.24 -9.93
N ASP A 390 -21.58 -28.37 -9.84
CA ASP A 390 -20.84 -28.55 -8.59
C ASP A 390 -20.73 -27.25 -7.78
N LYS A 391 -20.93 -26.09 -8.42
CA LYS A 391 -21.07 -24.81 -7.74
C LYS A 391 -22.51 -24.72 -7.22
N ASN A 392 -22.70 -25.26 -6.01
CA ASN A 392 -24.00 -25.40 -5.32
C ASN A 392 -24.60 -24.07 -4.81
N TRP A 393 -24.66 -23.05 -5.67
CA TRP A 393 -25.31 -21.77 -5.41
C TRP A 393 -26.31 -21.41 -6.54
N PHE A 394 -27.36 -20.68 -6.21
CA PHE A 394 -28.49 -20.40 -7.12
C PHE A 394 -28.90 -18.93 -7.03
N PHE A 395 -29.39 -18.36 -8.13
CA PHE A 395 -29.91 -17.00 -8.10
C PHE A 395 -31.21 -16.90 -7.29
N THR A 396 -31.40 -15.74 -6.65
CA THR A 396 -32.68 -15.35 -6.05
C THR A 396 -33.60 -14.74 -7.11
N ASN A 397 -34.88 -14.57 -6.77
CA ASN A 397 -35.85 -13.85 -7.58
C ASN A 397 -35.76 -12.32 -7.40
N ASN A 398 -34.95 -11.82 -6.45
CA ASN A 398 -34.77 -10.39 -6.24
C ASN A 398 -33.73 -9.84 -7.22
N PRO A 399 -34.08 -8.92 -8.14
CA PRO A 399 -33.13 -8.40 -9.11
C PRO A 399 -31.98 -7.61 -8.48
N GLU A 400 -32.15 -7.02 -7.28
CA GLU A 400 -31.06 -6.31 -6.61
C GLU A 400 -29.91 -7.25 -6.24
N ASP A 401 -30.22 -8.48 -5.84
CA ASP A 401 -29.25 -9.47 -5.35
C ASP A 401 -28.21 -9.85 -6.42
N ARG A 402 -28.57 -9.75 -7.71
CA ARG A 402 -27.70 -10.08 -8.86
C ARG A 402 -27.06 -8.86 -9.53
N GLU A 403 -27.40 -7.63 -9.13
CA GLU A 403 -26.98 -6.40 -9.81
C GLU A 403 -25.46 -6.34 -10.00
N PHE A 404 -24.69 -6.55 -8.94
CA PHE A 404 -23.23 -6.53 -9.02
C PHE A 404 -22.64 -7.84 -9.56
N ILE A 405 -23.38 -8.96 -9.50
CA ILE A 405 -23.00 -10.19 -10.19
C ILE A 405 -22.99 -9.95 -11.69
N ASP A 406 -24.01 -9.29 -12.23
CA ASP A 406 -24.10 -8.99 -13.66
C ASP A 406 -23.04 -7.97 -14.11
N ILE A 407 -22.60 -7.06 -13.22
CA ILE A 407 -21.52 -6.09 -13.51
C ILE A 407 -20.15 -6.75 -13.58
N PHE A 408 -19.80 -7.58 -12.60
CA PHE A 408 -18.47 -8.22 -12.52
C PHE A 408 -18.39 -9.53 -13.32
N GLY A 409 -19.52 -10.15 -13.61
CA GLY A 409 -19.63 -11.52 -14.12
C GLY A 409 -19.79 -12.54 -12.99
N ALA A 410 -20.54 -13.60 -13.30
CA ALA A 410 -20.78 -14.71 -12.42
C ALA A 410 -19.48 -15.50 -12.18
N ASN A 411 -19.34 -15.99 -10.96
CA ASN A 411 -18.28 -16.92 -10.61
C ASN A 411 -18.63 -18.31 -11.17
N HIS A 412 -18.20 -18.56 -12.40
CA HIS A 412 -18.32 -19.85 -13.07
C HIS A 412 -17.38 -20.94 -12.54
N GLY A 413 -16.59 -20.65 -11.49
CA GLY A 413 -15.63 -21.60 -10.96
C GLY A 413 -14.32 -21.68 -11.75
N GLN A 414 -13.22 -21.63 -10.98
CA GLN A 414 -12.00 -22.43 -11.06
C GLN A 414 -10.90 -21.69 -10.25
N SER A 415 -10.84 -21.91 -8.93
CA SER A 415 -9.52 -21.96 -8.28
C SER A 415 -8.93 -23.30 -8.68
N VAL A 416 -7.78 -23.28 -9.34
CA VAL A 416 -7.12 -24.47 -9.88
C VAL A 416 -6.73 -25.42 -8.73
N SER A 417 -7.56 -26.41 -8.41
CA SER A 417 -7.21 -27.51 -7.50
C SER A 417 -6.75 -28.78 -8.22
N THR A 418 -6.81 -28.82 -9.56
CA THR A 418 -6.26 -29.93 -10.36
C THR A 418 -5.11 -29.44 -11.21
N ALA A 419 -3.95 -30.07 -11.03
CA ALA A 419 -2.63 -29.81 -11.61
C ALA A 419 -2.53 -29.94 -13.15
N THR A 420 -3.56 -29.56 -13.91
CA THR A 420 -3.65 -29.82 -15.36
C THR A 420 -3.97 -28.61 -16.22
N LEU A 421 -4.02 -27.41 -15.66
CA LEU A 421 -3.77 -26.21 -16.45
C LEU A 421 -2.32 -25.79 -16.19
N PRO A 422 -1.41 -25.89 -17.19
CA PRO A 422 -0.11 -25.25 -17.06
C PRO A 422 -0.39 -23.75 -16.97
N PHE A 423 -0.24 -23.15 -15.78
CA PHE A 423 -0.13 -21.70 -15.64
C PHE A 423 -1.08 -20.90 -16.57
N GLY A 424 -2.40 -21.05 -16.47
CA GLY A 424 -3.28 -20.53 -17.53
C GLY A 424 -4.79 -20.62 -17.25
N GLY A 425 -5.29 -19.81 -16.31
CA GLY A 425 -6.69 -19.38 -16.36
C GLY A 425 -6.91 -18.43 -17.56
N ASP A 426 -8.15 -18.24 -18.00
CA ASP A 426 -8.46 -17.25 -19.04
C ASP A 426 -8.20 -15.84 -18.50
N LEU A 427 -7.03 -15.29 -18.84
CA LEU A 427 -6.65 -13.91 -18.52
C LEU A 427 -7.70 -12.90 -19.05
N ASN A 428 -8.49 -13.24 -20.08
CA ASN A 428 -9.56 -12.37 -20.59
C ASN A 428 -10.84 -12.40 -19.74
N ARG A 429 -11.00 -13.38 -18.85
CA ARG A 429 -12.07 -13.44 -17.83
C ARG A 429 -11.54 -13.08 -16.42
N GLY A 430 -10.29 -12.62 -16.30
CA GLY A 430 -9.56 -12.59 -15.03
C GLY A 430 -9.61 -11.27 -14.26
N MET A 431 -10.51 -11.18 -13.26
CA MET A 431 -10.30 -10.44 -11.99
C MET A 431 -11.35 -10.93 -10.97
N LYS A 432 -12.07 -10.03 -10.31
CA LYS A 432 -13.10 -10.31 -9.31
C LYS A 432 -14.36 -10.88 -9.95
N ARG A 433 -14.94 -11.93 -9.36
CA ARG A 433 -16.23 -12.50 -9.75
C ARG A 433 -17.12 -12.71 -8.53
N LEU A 434 -18.44 -12.62 -8.75
CA LEU A 434 -19.44 -12.81 -7.71
C LEU A 434 -20.36 -14.00 -8.05
N PRO A 435 -20.87 -14.76 -7.08
CA PRO A 435 -20.52 -14.71 -5.66
C PRO A 435 -19.04 -15.01 -5.43
N THR A 436 -18.44 -14.37 -4.42
CA THR A 436 -17.06 -14.69 -4.03
C THR A 436 -16.99 -16.11 -3.46
N GLN A 437 -15.79 -16.58 -3.20
CA GLN A 437 -15.54 -17.92 -2.69
C GLN A 437 -14.34 -17.93 -1.74
N ASN A 438 -14.28 -18.93 -0.87
CA ASN A 438 -13.08 -19.23 -0.10
C ASN A 438 -11.99 -19.92 -0.95
N TRP A 439 -10.85 -20.20 -0.33
CA TRP A 439 -9.72 -20.93 -0.92
C TRP A 439 -10.06 -22.36 -1.38
N GLY A 440 -11.10 -22.95 -0.80
CA GLY A 440 -11.60 -24.29 -1.14
C GLY A 440 -12.74 -24.27 -2.15
N ASP A 441 -12.90 -23.17 -2.91
CA ASP A 441 -13.93 -23.02 -3.94
C ASP A 441 -15.38 -23.02 -3.43
N ALA A 442 -15.58 -22.88 -2.12
CA ALA A 442 -16.91 -22.79 -1.51
C ALA A 442 -17.43 -21.35 -1.64
N PRO A 443 -18.64 -21.14 -2.22
CA PRO A 443 -19.18 -19.82 -2.45
C PRO A 443 -19.60 -19.13 -1.14
N MET A 444 -19.43 -17.82 -1.10
CA MET A 444 -20.08 -16.95 -0.12
C MET A 444 -21.47 -16.62 -0.65
N ASN A 445 -22.50 -16.78 0.19
CA ASN A 445 -23.89 -16.64 -0.28
C ASN A 445 -24.36 -15.19 -0.33
N GLU A 446 -23.79 -14.30 0.48
CA GLU A 446 -24.23 -12.90 0.55
C GLU A 446 -23.11 -11.96 0.97
N ALA A 447 -23.16 -10.74 0.46
CA ALA A 447 -22.37 -9.60 0.92
C ALA A 447 -23.30 -8.42 1.23
N PRO A 448 -23.07 -7.65 2.31
CA PRO A 448 -21.99 -7.79 3.28
C PRO A 448 -22.12 -9.04 4.17
N HIS A 449 -21.01 -9.73 4.38
CA HIS A 449 -20.95 -10.89 5.27
C HIS A 449 -20.50 -10.43 6.67
N LEU A 450 -21.46 -10.13 7.55
CA LEU A 450 -21.16 -9.74 8.93
C LEU A 450 -20.69 -10.96 9.75
N SER A 451 -19.71 -10.79 10.63
CA SER A 451 -19.01 -11.90 11.31
C SER A 451 -19.88 -12.90 12.10
N ASN A 452 -21.10 -12.53 12.50
CA ASN A 452 -22.05 -13.43 13.19
C ASN A 452 -23.31 -13.70 12.36
N ALA A 453 -23.26 -13.48 11.04
CA ALA A 453 -24.40 -13.76 10.18
C ALA A 453 -24.77 -15.25 10.24
N THR A 454 -26.06 -15.52 10.47
CA THR A 454 -26.56 -16.90 10.61
C THR A 454 -26.96 -17.52 9.27
N ARG A 455 -27.04 -16.70 8.22
CA ARG A 455 -27.46 -17.07 6.86
C ARG A 455 -26.29 -17.38 5.93
N THR A 456 -25.05 -17.29 6.40
CA THR A 456 -23.85 -17.39 5.58
C THR A 456 -23.11 -18.71 5.80
N ASN A 457 -22.42 -19.16 4.75
CA ASN A 457 -21.62 -20.39 4.78
C ASN A 457 -20.19 -20.07 5.25
N GLY A 458 -19.85 -20.42 6.49
CA GLY A 458 -18.48 -20.38 7.01
C GLY A 458 -18.02 -18.99 7.49
N ALA A 459 -16.82 -18.94 8.10
CA ALA A 459 -16.30 -17.72 8.76
C ALA A 459 -15.37 -16.86 7.88
N PHE A 460 -15.30 -17.11 6.57
CA PHE A 460 -14.40 -16.43 5.64
C PHE A 460 -15.01 -15.16 5.06
N GLN A 461 -14.17 -14.22 4.63
CA GLN A 461 -14.61 -12.95 4.02
C GLN A 461 -15.61 -12.16 4.89
N THR A 462 -15.44 -12.27 6.20
CA THR A 462 -16.32 -11.61 7.18
C THR A 462 -15.81 -10.21 7.54
N CYS A 463 -16.73 -9.26 7.69
CA CYS A 463 -16.45 -7.91 8.19
C CYS A 463 -17.33 -7.57 9.39
N ASN A 464 -17.06 -6.44 10.05
CA ASN A 464 -17.91 -5.97 11.16
C ASN A 464 -18.59 -4.64 10.81
N SER A 465 -17.95 -3.84 9.96
CA SER A 465 -18.49 -2.57 9.47
C SER A 465 -19.53 -2.74 8.36
N GLY A 466 -19.60 -3.90 7.70
CA GLY A 466 -20.38 -4.05 6.46
C GLY A 466 -19.62 -3.67 5.18
N TYR A 467 -18.36 -3.23 5.28
CA TYR A 467 -17.55 -2.78 4.14
C TYR A 467 -16.25 -3.58 4.06
N TYR A 468 -16.34 -4.81 3.57
CA TYR A 468 -15.19 -5.72 3.43
C TYR A 468 -14.20 -5.21 2.38
N PHE A 469 -12.94 -5.03 2.76
CA PHE A 469 -11.89 -4.54 1.85
C PHE A 469 -11.31 -5.70 1.03
N TRP A 470 -11.30 -5.61 -0.31
CA TRP A 470 -10.95 -6.73 -1.19
C TRP A 470 -10.13 -6.33 -2.43
N LYS A 471 -9.19 -5.38 -2.29
CA LYS A 471 -8.46 -4.80 -3.42
C LYS A 471 -7.71 -5.85 -4.26
N CYS A 472 -7.06 -6.83 -3.64
CA CYS A 472 -6.22 -7.81 -4.34
C CYS A 472 -6.92 -9.14 -4.67
N TYR A 473 -8.18 -9.29 -4.26
CA TYR A 473 -9.01 -10.46 -4.55
C TYR A 473 -9.11 -10.74 -6.05
N ASN A 474 -8.88 -11.97 -6.45
CA ASN A 474 -9.14 -12.45 -7.81
C ASN A 474 -9.48 -13.95 -7.82
N ASN A 475 -10.18 -14.40 -8.86
CA ASN A 475 -10.65 -15.80 -8.93
C ASN A 475 -9.74 -16.72 -9.76
N TRP A 476 -8.78 -16.16 -10.51
CA TRP A 476 -8.01 -16.92 -11.51
C TRP A 476 -6.65 -17.42 -10.99
N ASP A 477 -6.11 -16.78 -9.95
CA ASP A 477 -4.83 -17.16 -9.35
C ASP A 477 -4.99 -18.38 -8.41
N ARG A 478 -3.87 -18.97 -7.98
CA ARG A 478 -3.86 -20.10 -7.05
C ARG A 478 -4.18 -19.62 -5.63
N ASN A 479 -5.45 -19.64 -5.27
CA ASN A 479 -5.95 -19.24 -3.95
C ASN A 479 -6.11 -20.48 -3.05
N GLN A 480 -5.02 -20.88 -2.43
CA GLN A 480 -4.98 -21.91 -1.37
C GLN A 480 -4.27 -21.27 -0.17
N SER A 481 -4.59 -21.70 1.06
CA SER A 481 -4.05 -21.13 2.30
C SER A 481 -2.52 -21.36 2.48
N ALA A 482 -1.72 -20.83 1.56
CA ALA A 482 -0.29 -21.01 1.34
C ALA A 482 0.24 -19.87 0.42
N ASN A 483 1.55 -19.64 0.40
CA ASN A 483 2.18 -18.67 -0.50
C ASN A 483 2.24 -19.24 -1.93
N LEU A 484 1.16 -19.08 -2.71
CA LEU A 484 1.06 -19.64 -4.07
C LEU A 484 0.55 -18.64 -5.10
N ASN A 485 0.16 -17.43 -4.69
CA ASN A 485 -0.26 -16.39 -5.63
C ASN A 485 0.92 -15.96 -6.51
N SER A 486 0.60 -15.70 -7.78
CA SER A 486 1.55 -15.50 -8.88
C SER A 486 1.30 -14.19 -9.63
N THR A 487 0.58 -13.26 -9.01
CA THR A 487 0.27 -11.93 -9.55
C THR A 487 1.42 -10.97 -9.31
N ASP A 488 1.87 -10.28 -10.34
CA ASP A 488 2.86 -9.22 -10.21
C ASP A 488 2.29 -8.06 -9.34
N LEU A 489 3.17 -7.39 -8.59
CA LEU A 489 2.77 -6.32 -7.68
C LEU A 489 3.36 -4.98 -8.13
N PRO A 490 2.53 -3.97 -8.46
CA PRO A 490 3.04 -2.67 -8.92
C PRO A 490 3.76 -1.94 -7.79
N ILE A 491 4.87 -1.26 -8.11
CA ILE A 491 5.66 -0.45 -7.16
C ILE A 491 5.63 1.02 -7.57
N PHE A 492 5.88 1.32 -8.85
CA PHE A 492 5.83 2.64 -9.45
C PHE A 492 4.90 2.64 -10.65
N LYS A 493 3.94 3.56 -10.64
CA LYS A 493 2.90 3.67 -11.66
C LYS A 493 2.55 5.14 -11.94
N ILE A 494 2.16 5.43 -13.17
CA ILE A 494 1.94 6.81 -13.64
C ILE A 494 0.82 7.52 -12.86
N GLU A 495 -0.15 6.80 -12.31
CA GLU A 495 -1.26 7.38 -11.54
C GLU A 495 -0.77 8.20 -10.35
N GLU A 496 0.25 7.72 -9.63
CA GLU A 496 0.87 8.48 -8.55
C GLU A 496 1.48 9.79 -9.09
N ILE A 497 2.13 9.72 -10.25
CA ILE A 497 2.84 10.85 -10.86
C ILE A 497 1.87 11.94 -11.32
N LEU A 498 0.72 11.56 -11.88
CA LEU A 498 -0.36 12.49 -12.22
C LEU A 498 -0.87 13.24 -10.99
N LEU A 499 -1.05 12.53 -9.87
CA LEU A 499 -1.51 13.11 -8.61
C LEU A 499 -0.44 14.00 -7.97
N ASN A 500 0.83 13.59 -8.03
CA ASN A 500 1.95 14.40 -7.54
C ASN A 500 2.06 15.72 -8.31
N TYR A 501 1.95 15.67 -9.65
CA TYR A 501 1.98 16.86 -10.50
C TYR A 501 0.80 17.78 -10.22
N ALA A 502 -0.42 17.25 -10.14
CA ALA A 502 -1.63 18.02 -9.84
C ALA A 502 -1.52 18.77 -8.50
N GLU A 503 -1.08 18.07 -7.45
CA GLU A 503 -0.91 18.67 -6.13
C GLU A 503 0.19 19.75 -6.14
N CYS A 504 1.37 19.48 -6.71
CA CYS A 504 2.44 20.49 -6.79
C CYS A 504 2.03 21.73 -7.58
N LYS A 505 1.33 21.56 -8.71
CA LYS A 505 0.77 22.69 -9.47
C LYS A 505 -0.21 23.50 -8.63
N TYR A 506 -1.05 22.85 -7.83
CA TYR A 506 -1.94 23.57 -6.92
C TYR A 506 -1.17 24.33 -5.85
N GLU A 507 -0.19 23.69 -5.22
CA GLU A 507 0.57 24.27 -4.13
C GLU A 507 1.37 25.52 -4.54
N LEU A 508 1.72 25.63 -5.83
CA LEU A 508 2.39 26.78 -6.44
C LEU A 508 1.43 27.78 -7.10
N GLY A 509 0.12 27.57 -7.01
CA GLY A 509 -0.89 28.48 -7.58
C GLY A 509 -1.05 28.39 -9.10
N GLU A 510 -0.63 27.28 -9.70
CA GLU A 510 -0.62 27.03 -11.14
C GLU A 510 -1.66 25.97 -11.59
N PHE A 511 -2.51 25.48 -10.68
CA PHE A 511 -3.52 24.48 -11.03
C PHE A 511 -4.76 25.13 -11.67
N ASP A 512 -5.01 24.78 -12.92
CA ASP A 512 -6.17 25.20 -13.69
C ASP A 512 -6.88 24.00 -14.34
N GLN A 513 -7.87 24.27 -15.19
CA GLN A 513 -8.60 23.23 -15.91
C GLN A 513 -7.69 22.40 -16.84
N GLN A 514 -6.68 22.99 -17.47
CA GLN A 514 -5.78 22.26 -18.36
C GLN A 514 -4.92 21.27 -17.57
N ILE A 515 -4.50 21.66 -16.36
CA ILE A 515 -3.79 20.76 -15.44
C ILE A 515 -4.74 19.64 -14.97
N ALA A 516 -5.99 19.95 -14.62
CA ALA A 516 -6.98 18.94 -14.27
C ALA A 516 -7.22 17.93 -15.41
N ASP A 517 -7.34 18.41 -16.65
CA ASP A 517 -7.54 17.60 -17.86
C ASP A 517 -6.35 16.65 -18.13
N ARG A 518 -5.12 17.12 -17.88
CA ARG A 518 -3.90 16.33 -18.06
C ARG A 518 -3.62 15.35 -16.91
N THR A 519 -4.34 15.44 -15.79
CA THR A 519 -4.10 14.64 -14.58
C THR A 519 -5.36 13.93 -14.05
N ILE A 520 -6.12 14.58 -13.17
CA ILE A 520 -7.29 14.03 -12.47
C ILE A 520 -8.33 13.53 -13.45
N ASN A 521 -8.57 14.23 -14.55
CA ASN A 521 -9.58 13.83 -15.51
C ASN A 521 -9.19 12.57 -16.27
N LYS A 522 -7.90 12.31 -16.51
CA LYS A 522 -7.46 11.01 -17.05
C LYS A 522 -7.88 9.86 -16.12
N LEU A 523 -7.72 10.03 -14.80
CA LEU A 523 -8.09 9.03 -13.80
C LEU A 523 -9.61 8.82 -13.73
N ARG A 524 -10.38 9.92 -13.75
CA ARG A 524 -11.86 9.88 -13.71
C ARG A 524 -12.45 9.26 -14.97
N GLU A 525 -11.93 9.61 -16.15
CA GLU A 525 -12.34 9.04 -17.43
C GLU A 525 -12.10 7.52 -17.49
N ARG A 526 -10.94 7.04 -17.01
CA ARG A 526 -10.62 5.60 -16.93
C ARG A 526 -11.68 4.79 -16.19
N VAL A 527 -12.35 5.41 -15.21
CA VAL A 527 -13.35 4.73 -14.35
C VAL A 527 -14.77 5.22 -14.60
N GLY A 528 -15.02 6.05 -15.62
CA GLY A 528 -16.35 6.52 -15.97
C GLY A 528 -16.99 7.49 -14.96
N VAL A 529 -16.19 8.24 -14.20
CA VAL A 529 -16.66 9.34 -13.35
C VAL A 529 -16.58 10.64 -14.13
N ALA A 530 -17.57 11.52 -13.99
CA ALA A 530 -17.57 12.81 -14.68
C ALA A 530 -16.33 13.65 -14.34
N VAL A 531 -15.78 14.28 -15.37
CA VAL A 531 -14.58 15.10 -15.27
C VAL A 531 -14.72 16.22 -14.24
N MET A 532 -13.63 16.47 -13.51
CA MET A 532 -13.44 17.62 -12.64
C MET A 532 -13.51 18.91 -13.46
N ARG A 533 -14.48 19.77 -13.14
CA ARG A 533 -14.58 21.14 -13.65
C ARG A 533 -14.16 22.10 -12.55
N VAL A 534 -12.97 22.68 -12.67
CA VAL A 534 -12.35 23.50 -11.62
C VAL A 534 -13.25 24.68 -11.22
N ALA A 535 -13.91 25.30 -12.20
CA ALA A 535 -14.82 26.42 -11.97
C ALA A 535 -16.08 26.07 -11.15
N ASP A 536 -16.47 24.79 -11.09
CA ASP A 536 -17.64 24.33 -10.34
C ASP A 536 -17.31 24.05 -8.86
N ILE A 537 -16.03 24.03 -8.50
CA ILE A 537 -15.55 23.63 -7.16
C ILE A 537 -15.39 24.87 -6.28
N ASN A 538 -16.36 25.07 -5.41
CA ASN A 538 -16.41 26.15 -4.43
C ASN A 538 -16.74 25.61 -3.03
N ASP A 539 -16.98 26.48 -2.06
CA ASP A 539 -17.25 26.10 -0.67
C ASP A 539 -18.44 25.15 -0.49
N SER A 540 -19.42 25.19 -1.39
CA SER A 540 -20.59 24.31 -1.34
C SER A 540 -20.40 22.96 -2.03
N PHE A 541 -19.32 22.76 -2.80
CA PHE A 541 -19.09 21.55 -3.61
C PHE A 541 -19.01 20.28 -2.75
N ASP A 542 -18.32 20.39 -1.62
CA ASP A 542 -18.37 19.41 -0.54
C ASP A 542 -18.55 20.18 0.78
N PRO A 543 -19.69 20.05 1.48
CA PRO A 543 -19.88 20.68 2.78
C PRO A 543 -19.18 19.93 3.93
N LYS A 544 -18.59 18.76 3.67
CA LYS A 544 -17.93 17.88 4.66
C LYS A 544 -16.42 17.77 4.45
N ARG A 545 -15.79 18.80 3.86
CA ARG A 545 -14.34 18.82 3.64
C ARG A 545 -13.56 18.69 4.93
N GLY A 546 -12.36 18.13 4.80
CA GLY A 546 -11.41 18.04 5.90
C GLY A 546 -10.93 19.39 6.41
N THR A 547 -10.29 19.34 7.57
CA THR A 547 -9.58 20.47 8.16
C THR A 547 -8.10 20.14 8.34
N ASP A 548 -7.27 21.17 8.42
CA ASP A 548 -5.94 21.02 9.00
C ASP A 548 -6.01 20.85 10.53
N ASP A 549 -4.85 20.67 11.16
CA ASP A 549 -4.74 20.50 12.62
C ASP A 549 -5.13 21.74 13.44
N SER A 550 -5.25 22.92 12.82
CA SER A 550 -5.77 24.14 13.45
C SER A 550 -7.30 24.22 13.40
N GLY A 551 -7.96 23.29 12.70
CA GLY A 551 -9.40 23.30 12.46
C GLY A 551 -9.82 24.14 11.26
N LYS A 552 -8.89 24.70 10.48
CA LYS A 552 -9.21 25.43 9.25
C LYS A 552 -9.60 24.45 8.16
N SER A 553 -10.74 24.69 7.50
CA SER A 553 -11.18 23.89 6.34
C SER A 553 -10.17 23.94 5.21
N ILE A 554 -9.94 22.79 4.57
CA ILE A 554 -9.12 22.70 3.37
C ILE A 554 -9.85 23.38 2.21
N GLU A 555 -9.08 24.12 1.40
CA GLU A 555 -9.58 24.82 0.22
C GLU A 555 -10.30 23.85 -0.74
N PRO A 556 -11.43 24.24 -1.35
CA PRO A 556 -12.27 23.35 -2.16
C PRO A 556 -11.52 22.53 -3.21
N VAL A 557 -10.68 23.18 -4.02
CA VAL A 557 -9.95 22.53 -5.12
C VAL A 557 -8.87 21.58 -4.58
N LEU A 558 -8.10 22.01 -3.57
CA LEU A 558 -7.10 21.16 -2.92
C LEU A 558 -7.74 19.90 -2.32
N TRP A 559 -8.90 20.06 -1.69
CA TRP A 559 -9.63 18.94 -1.12
C TRP A 559 -10.00 17.90 -2.17
N GLU A 560 -10.45 18.32 -3.35
CA GLU A 560 -10.78 17.39 -4.44
C GLU A 560 -9.52 16.73 -5.05
N ILE A 561 -8.39 17.44 -5.12
CA ILE A 561 -7.09 16.83 -5.51
C ILE A 561 -6.68 15.76 -4.49
N ARG A 562 -6.78 16.07 -3.19
CA ARG A 562 -6.47 15.12 -2.10
C ARG A 562 -7.45 13.95 -2.08
N ARG A 563 -8.74 14.18 -2.35
CA ARG A 563 -9.75 13.12 -2.49
C ARG A 563 -9.38 12.16 -3.62
N GLU A 564 -9.08 12.70 -4.79
CA GLU A 564 -8.69 11.87 -5.94
C GLU A 564 -7.46 11.04 -5.61
N ARG A 565 -6.47 11.63 -4.91
CA ARG A 565 -5.28 10.90 -4.43
C ARG A 565 -5.63 9.76 -3.48
N MET A 566 -6.47 10.02 -2.48
CA MET A 566 -6.91 8.99 -1.53
C MET A 566 -7.66 7.85 -2.22
N VAL A 567 -8.57 8.17 -3.13
CA VAL A 567 -9.39 7.19 -3.85
C VAL A 567 -8.55 6.34 -4.80
N GLU A 568 -7.63 6.96 -5.54
CA GLU A 568 -6.79 6.28 -6.53
C GLU A 568 -5.69 5.41 -5.91
N LEU A 569 -5.18 5.79 -4.74
CA LEU A 569 -4.07 5.08 -4.07
C LEU A 569 -4.54 4.30 -2.83
N MET A 570 -5.85 4.09 -2.67
CA MET A 570 -6.43 3.39 -1.53
C MET A 570 -5.90 1.94 -1.43
N GLY A 571 -5.37 1.56 -0.28
CA GLY A 571 -4.75 0.26 -0.05
C GLY A 571 -3.34 0.12 -0.61
N GLU A 572 -2.67 1.22 -0.95
CA GLU A 572 -1.30 1.22 -1.49
C GLU A 572 -0.28 1.84 -0.53
N GLY A 573 -0.71 2.22 0.68
CA GLY A 573 0.18 2.61 1.79
C GLY A 573 0.61 4.07 1.81
N PHE A 574 -0.01 4.91 0.99
CA PHE A 574 0.30 6.34 0.90
C PHE A 574 -0.32 7.17 2.01
N GLY A 575 -1.46 6.74 2.58
CA GLY A 575 -2.27 7.57 3.47
C GLY A 575 -1.52 8.11 4.67
N PHE A 576 -0.67 7.32 5.32
CA PHE A 576 0.05 7.78 6.50
C PHE A 576 1.09 8.86 6.19
N TYR A 577 1.75 8.77 5.02
CA TYR A 577 2.64 9.83 4.55
C TYR A 577 1.85 11.09 4.23
N ASP A 578 0.68 10.94 3.59
CA ASP A 578 -0.18 12.04 3.17
C ASP A 578 -0.73 12.83 4.36
N VAL A 579 -1.37 12.18 5.34
CA VAL A 579 -1.92 12.91 6.50
C VAL A 579 -0.84 13.59 7.35
N ARG A 580 0.37 13.03 7.37
CA ARG A 580 1.52 13.59 8.08
C ARG A 580 2.09 14.82 7.35
N ARG A 581 2.37 14.72 6.04
CA ARG A 581 2.92 15.84 5.27
C ARG A 581 1.92 16.99 5.10
N TRP A 582 0.62 16.70 5.06
CA TRP A 582 -0.45 17.70 5.00
C TRP A 582 -0.74 18.38 6.33
N LYS A 583 -0.19 17.88 7.44
CA LYS A 583 -0.46 18.35 8.81
C LYS A 583 -1.95 18.41 9.13
N CYS A 584 -2.65 17.31 8.84
CA CYS A 584 -4.10 17.18 9.02
C CYS A 584 -4.49 15.88 9.72
N ALA A 585 -3.54 15.21 10.38
CA ALA A 585 -3.75 13.89 10.96
C ALA A 585 -4.89 13.89 11.99
N LYS A 586 -5.13 15.00 12.71
CA LYS A 586 -6.23 15.12 13.68
C LYS A 586 -7.59 14.88 13.02
N TRP A 587 -7.84 15.45 11.84
CA TRP A 587 -9.14 15.29 11.16
C TRP A 587 -9.40 13.84 10.74
N TYR A 588 -8.37 13.12 10.30
CA TYR A 588 -8.52 11.76 9.79
C TYR A 588 -8.51 10.69 10.89
N VAL A 589 -7.56 10.79 11.83
CA VAL A 589 -7.28 9.74 12.81
C VAL A 589 -8.23 9.79 14.01
N ASN A 590 -8.71 10.98 14.40
CA ASN A 590 -9.57 11.14 15.59
C ASN A 590 -11.03 10.73 15.36
N ARG A 591 -11.36 10.09 14.24
CA ARG A 591 -12.74 9.79 13.88
C ARG A 591 -13.18 8.45 14.46
N GLN A 592 -14.35 8.42 15.07
CA GLN A 592 -15.00 7.16 15.42
C GLN A 592 -15.26 6.32 14.15
N GLN A 593 -14.86 5.04 14.18
CA GLN A 593 -15.14 4.12 13.08
C GLN A 593 -16.63 3.78 13.02
N LYS A 594 -17.28 4.27 11.96
CA LYS A 594 -18.69 4.05 11.62
C LYS A 594 -18.79 3.04 10.48
N GLY A 595 -19.68 2.07 10.58
CA GLY A 595 -20.01 1.09 9.53
C GLY A 595 -21.34 1.39 8.84
N MET A 596 -21.89 0.39 8.15
CA MET A 596 -23.16 0.45 7.44
C MET A 596 -24.33 0.67 8.39
N TRP A 597 -25.45 1.10 7.82
CA TRP A 597 -26.72 1.12 8.52
C TRP A 597 -27.38 -0.27 8.51
N ILE A 598 -28.00 -0.65 9.62
CA ILE A 598 -28.78 -1.88 9.77
C ILE A 598 -30.20 -1.56 10.25
N ASP A 599 -31.18 -2.37 9.85
CA ASP A 599 -32.54 -2.29 10.38
C ASP A 599 -32.75 -3.18 11.61
N GLU A 600 -33.95 -3.08 12.19
CA GLU A 600 -34.40 -3.85 13.34
C GLU A 600 -34.52 -5.36 13.10
N THR A 601 -34.47 -5.81 11.84
CA THR A 601 -34.51 -7.22 11.45
C THR A 601 -33.12 -7.86 11.37
N CYS A 602 -32.05 -7.07 11.42
CA CYS A 602 -30.68 -7.57 11.39
C CYS A 602 -30.34 -8.35 12.67
N THR A 603 -30.27 -9.68 12.55
CA THR A 603 -29.84 -10.58 13.65
C THR A 603 -28.35 -10.89 13.65
N ASP A 604 -27.63 -10.47 12.61
CA ASP A 604 -26.26 -10.89 12.27
C ASP A 604 -25.18 -10.28 13.18
N LEU A 605 -25.57 -9.47 14.16
CA LEU A 605 -24.72 -8.90 15.22
C LEU A 605 -25.15 -9.32 16.63
N SER A 606 -26.16 -10.18 16.77
CA SER A 606 -26.62 -10.65 18.07
C SER A 606 -25.50 -11.39 18.81
N GLY A 607 -25.24 -11.01 20.07
CA GLY A 607 -24.25 -11.65 20.94
C GLY A 607 -22.82 -11.11 20.94
N ASN A 608 -22.45 -10.12 20.13
CA ASN A 608 -21.08 -9.58 20.11
C ASN A 608 -20.95 -8.27 20.91
N ALA A 609 -20.58 -8.38 22.19
CA ALA A 609 -20.41 -7.29 23.17
C ALA A 609 -19.62 -6.06 22.67
N ASP A 610 -18.80 -6.22 21.61
CA ASP A 610 -17.87 -5.20 21.12
C ASP A 610 -18.47 -4.19 20.12
N TYR A 611 -19.66 -4.44 19.55
CA TYR A 611 -20.32 -3.47 18.66
C TYR A 611 -21.30 -2.57 19.42
N ILE A 612 -21.12 -1.26 19.30
CA ILE A 612 -22.03 -0.24 19.84
C ILE A 612 -22.96 0.20 18.71
N VAL A 613 -24.20 -0.28 18.70
CA VAL A 613 -25.25 0.32 17.84
C VAL A 613 -25.84 1.49 18.63
N LYS A 614 -25.77 2.74 18.13
CA LYS A 614 -26.38 3.90 18.82
C LYS A 614 -27.66 4.39 18.14
N TYR A 615 -28.75 4.14 18.85
CA TYR A 615 -30.17 4.38 18.57
C TYR A 615 -30.54 5.82 18.95
N GLN A 616 -31.12 6.63 18.05
CA GLN A 616 -31.39 8.06 18.30
C GLN A 616 -32.37 8.37 19.47
N THR A 617 -32.82 7.39 20.26
CA THR A 617 -33.85 7.55 21.31
C THR A 617 -33.70 6.64 22.53
N VAL A 618 -32.49 6.18 22.87
CA VAL A 618 -32.25 5.60 24.21
C VAL A 618 -31.08 6.34 24.83
N GLY A 619 -31.35 7.01 25.95
CA GLY A 619 -30.39 7.85 26.67
C GLY A 619 -29.06 7.14 26.90
N GLU A 620 -28.02 7.96 27.00
CA GLU A 620 -26.58 7.71 27.14
C GLU A 620 -26.16 6.66 28.20
N ASN A 621 -26.69 5.44 28.13
CA ASN A 621 -26.37 4.35 29.03
C ASN A 621 -25.84 3.17 28.21
N GLU A 622 -24.55 2.89 28.39
CA GLU A 622 -23.78 1.83 27.72
C GLU A 622 -24.27 0.40 28.01
N THR A 623 -25.33 0.25 28.81
CA THR A 623 -25.90 -1.03 29.25
C THR A 623 -27.26 -1.37 28.61
N ALA A 624 -27.75 -0.58 27.65
CA ALA A 624 -29.04 -0.82 27.02
C ALA A 624 -29.04 -2.05 26.06
N PRO A 625 -30.15 -2.82 25.96
CA PRO A 625 -30.27 -3.95 25.04
C PRO A 625 -30.14 -3.54 23.56
N ARG A 626 -29.53 -4.42 22.76
CA ARG A 626 -29.09 -4.23 21.36
C ARG A 626 -30.19 -4.54 20.33
N THR A 627 -31.33 -3.85 20.40
CA THR A 627 -32.45 -4.09 19.46
C THR A 627 -32.91 -2.79 18.80
N GLY A 628 -32.97 -2.74 17.47
CA GLY A 628 -33.48 -1.61 16.66
C GLY A 628 -32.63 -1.30 15.42
N ALA A 629 -32.87 -0.14 14.80
CA ALA A 629 -32.21 0.27 13.55
C ALA A 629 -31.20 1.41 13.73
N GLY A 630 -30.04 1.38 13.04
CA GLY A 630 -28.98 2.39 13.21
C GLY A 630 -27.67 2.08 12.47
N PHE A 631 -26.68 2.98 12.58
CA PHE A 631 -25.32 2.71 12.09
C PHE A 631 -24.53 1.84 13.08
N ILE A 632 -23.65 1.00 12.55
CA ILE A 632 -22.69 0.24 13.35
C ILE A 632 -21.57 1.17 13.83
N TYR A 633 -21.24 1.16 15.13
CA TYR A 633 -20.00 1.73 15.65
C TYR A 633 -19.18 0.65 16.31
N ARG A 634 -17.91 0.53 15.89
CA ARG A 634 -17.08 -0.62 16.25
C ARG A 634 -16.12 -0.34 17.41
N TYR A 635 -15.78 0.92 17.60
CA TYR A 635 -14.95 1.40 18.70
C TYR A 635 -15.58 2.64 19.33
N PRO A 636 -15.26 2.96 20.59
CA PRO A 636 -15.55 4.27 21.17
C PRO A 636 -15.04 5.39 20.28
N ASP A 637 -15.64 6.58 20.41
CA ASP A 637 -15.06 7.77 19.81
C ASP A 637 -13.77 8.11 20.56
N PRO A 638 -12.60 8.16 19.89
CA PRO A 638 -11.32 8.31 20.58
C PRO A 638 -11.24 9.63 21.36
N VAL A 639 -11.79 10.71 20.81
CA VAL A 639 -11.79 12.05 21.45
C VAL A 639 -12.65 12.05 22.70
N SER A 640 -13.85 11.48 22.62
CA SER A 640 -14.78 11.35 23.75
C SER A 640 -14.22 10.43 24.84
N SER A 641 -13.34 9.50 24.48
CA SER A 641 -12.60 8.65 25.42
C SER A 641 -11.33 9.30 26.00
N GLY A 642 -11.07 10.58 25.71
CA GLY A 642 -9.91 11.31 26.22
C GLY A 642 -8.61 11.08 25.44
N TYR A 643 -8.69 10.42 24.29
CA TYR A 643 -7.56 10.18 23.40
C TYR A 643 -7.62 11.08 22.15
N GLY A 644 -6.72 10.81 21.21
CA GLY A 644 -6.59 11.50 19.94
C GLY A 644 -5.14 11.55 19.50
N TRP A 645 -4.94 11.99 18.26
CA TRP A 645 -3.64 12.24 17.67
C TRP A 645 -2.80 13.20 18.51
N LEU A 646 -1.57 12.78 18.83
CA LEU A 646 -0.58 13.59 19.52
C LEU A 646 0.40 14.20 18.52
N ASP A 647 0.79 15.45 18.73
CA ASP A 647 1.70 16.17 17.82
C ASP A 647 3.06 15.45 17.67
N LYS A 648 3.52 14.71 18.71
CA LYS A 648 4.73 13.88 18.64
C LYS A 648 4.67 12.84 17.52
N TYR A 649 3.50 12.33 17.14
CA TYR A 649 3.35 11.32 16.08
C TYR A 649 3.62 11.84 14.66
N TYR A 650 3.84 13.14 14.49
CA TYR A 650 4.39 13.65 13.23
C TYR A 650 5.81 13.15 12.99
N LEU A 651 6.60 12.78 14.00
CA LEU A 651 7.91 12.14 13.84
C LEU A 651 8.03 10.94 14.78
N TYR A 652 8.71 9.90 14.35
CA TYR A 652 8.92 8.69 15.12
C TYR A 652 9.91 8.93 16.25
N CYS A 653 9.77 8.13 17.31
CA CYS A 653 10.74 8.00 18.39
C CYS A 653 12.08 7.47 17.83
N VAL A 654 13.16 8.24 17.98
CA VAL A 654 14.53 7.71 17.79
C VAL A 654 14.74 6.62 18.83
N PRO A 655 15.21 5.41 18.46
CA PRO A 655 15.33 4.32 19.42
C PRO A 655 16.20 4.69 20.63
N THR A 656 15.72 4.39 21.84
CA THR A 656 16.43 4.83 23.06
C THR A 656 17.78 4.14 23.24
N ASP A 657 17.92 2.92 22.74
CA ASP A 657 19.19 2.18 22.79
C ASP A 657 20.26 2.86 21.91
N GLU A 658 19.87 3.41 20.76
CA GLU A 658 20.76 4.17 19.88
C GLU A 658 21.24 5.46 20.55
N ILE A 659 20.36 6.16 21.27
CA ILE A 659 20.72 7.35 22.07
C ILE A 659 21.68 6.98 23.21
N ALA A 660 21.47 5.83 23.86
CA ALA A 660 22.36 5.35 24.91
C ALA A 660 23.75 4.99 24.38
N LEU A 661 23.82 4.44 23.16
CA LEU A 661 25.07 4.11 22.48
C LEU A 661 25.80 5.35 21.96
N ASN A 662 25.06 6.33 21.42
CA ASN A 662 25.58 7.58 20.88
C ASN A 662 24.93 8.79 21.57
N PRO A 663 25.57 9.35 22.62
CA PRO A 663 25.05 10.49 23.36
C PRO A 663 24.91 11.79 22.53
N ALA A 664 25.45 11.85 21.31
CA ALA A 664 25.25 12.98 20.39
C ALA A 664 23.86 12.93 19.71
N LEU A 665 23.14 11.81 19.79
CA LEU A 665 21.77 11.70 19.29
C LEU A 665 20.77 12.33 20.26
N ILE A 666 19.91 13.20 19.73
CA ILE A 666 18.84 13.86 20.49
C ILE A 666 17.51 13.27 20.05
N GLN A 667 16.61 13.02 21.01
CA GLN A 667 15.26 12.54 20.76
C GLN A 667 14.39 13.60 20.07
N ASN A 668 13.40 13.17 19.29
CA ASN A 668 12.37 14.04 18.74
C ASN A 668 11.43 14.62 19.83
N PRO A 669 10.88 15.84 19.65
CA PRO A 669 9.99 16.46 20.62
C PRO A 669 8.81 15.58 21.05
N GLY A 670 8.47 15.61 22.35
CA GLY A 670 7.33 14.89 22.93
C GLY A 670 7.56 13.40 23.26
N TRP A 671 8.71 12.81 22.88
CA TRP A 671 8.99 11.39 23.15
C TRP A 671 9.75 11.13 24.47
N ASN A 672 10.36 12.15 25.07
CA ASN A 672 11.09 12.06 26.35
C ASN A 672 10.23 12.41 27.58
N GLU A 673 9.02 12.91 27.36
CA GLU A 673 8.12 13.34 28.42
C GLU A 673 7.24 12.13 28.82
N SER A 674 7.31 11.73 30.10
CA SER A 674 6.29 10.84 30.66
C SER A 674 5.02 11.67 30.85
N GLU A 675 4.01 11.46 30.01
CA GLU A 675 2.66 12.03 30.17
C GLU A 675 1.93 11.42 31.37
#